data_AF-A0A067FR67-F1
#
_entry.id   AF-A0A067FR67-F1
#
_cell.length_a   1.000
_cell.length_b   1.000
_cell.length_c   1.000
_cell.angle_alpha   90.00
_cell.angle_beta   90.00
_cell.angle_gamma   90.00
#
_symmetry.space_group_name_H-M   'P 1'
#
loop_
_entity.id
_entity.type
_entity.pdbx_description
1 polymer ?
#
loop_
_entity_poly.entity_id
_entity_poly.type
_entity_poly.pdbx_seq_one_letter_code
_entity_poly.pdbx_strand_id
1 'polypeptide(L)'
;MELQNTVKEALNALYHHPDDAVRMQADRWLQDFQHTIDAWQVADNLLHDATSNLETLIFCSQTLRSKVQRDVEELPSEAVRGLQDSLNTLLKKFHKGPPKVRTQISIAVAALAVHISAEDWGGGGIVNWLRDEMNSHPEFVPGFLELLTVLPEEVFNYKIAARPERRRQFEKELTSQMEVALSTLTACLHINELKEQVLEAFASWLRLKHRIPGSVLASHPLVLTALSSLHSEILSEASVNVISELIHYSAAGSSGGATVNMPLIQVIVPQIMSLKAHLTDSSKDEEDVKAIARLFADMGDSYVELIATGSDESMLIVHALLEVASHPEYDIASMTFNFWHSLQVILTKRDSYISFGNEASAEAERSRRLQVFRSAYESLVSLVSFRVQYPQDYQDLSLEDLKEFKHTRYDLACCSSSTLTESVMLIAVADVLIDAASVLGGDATLKILYIKFVEGVACCGNKHNEWRPAEAALFCIRAISTYVSVVEAEVMPQVMALLPKLPQQPQLLQTVCLTIGAYSKWFDAASSDPSILASVLSILTSGMSTSEDTAAAAALAFRHICDDCRKKLCGYLDGLYNVYRTAVNGEGSLKVSAEDSLHLVEALSMVITELPQVDAKKALEMLCLPVVTPLQEIINQGPEILQKKHPRDLTVHIDRFAYIFRYVNHPEAVADAIQRLWPIFKAIFDIRAWDMRTMESLCRACKYAVRTSKRFMGITIGAILEEIQGLYQQHQQPCFLYLSSEVIKIFGSDPSCASYLHNLIEALFKRTTCLLTSIEEFTSRPDVADDCFLLASRCIRYCPQLFIPSSVFPSLVDCSMIGITVQHRRRILICKG
;
A
#
# COMPACT_ATOMS: atom_id res chain seq x y z
N MET A 1 30.31 37.22 12.56
CA MET A 1 30.24 37.27 14.04
C MET A 1 28.82 37.51 14.53
N GLU A 2 28.09 38.51 14.05
CA GLU A 2 26.71 38.79 14.52
C GLU A 2 25.75 37.62 14.26
N LEU A 3 25.64 37.13 13.01
CA LEU A 3 24.80 35.95 12.68
C LEU A 3 25.21 34.66 13.42
N GLN A 4 26.50 34.46 13.70
CA GLN A 4 26.98 33.28 14.44
C GLN A 4 26.47 33.28 15.88
N ASN A 5 26.41 34.46 16.52
CA ASN A 5 25.85 34.61 17.86
C ASN A 5 24.33 34.42 17.83
N THR A 6 23.64 34.96 16.82
CA THR A 6 22.19 34.75 16.66
C THR A 6 21.83 33.27 16.50
N VAL A 7 22.63 32.49 15.76
CA VAL A 7 22.43 31.03 15.66
C VAL A 7 22.64 30.34 17.02
N LYS A 8 23.71 30.69 17.75
CA LYS A 8 23.95 30.15 19.10
C LYS A 8 22.81 30.49 20.07
N GLU A 9 22.27 31.71 20.01
CA GLU A 9 21.14 32.17 20.82
C GLU A 9 19.83 31.46 20.46
N ALA A 10 19.53 31.31 19.17
CA ALA A 10 18.35 30.60 18.68
C ALA A 10 18.39 29.10 19.07
N LEU A 11 19.55 28.46 18.99
CA LEU A 11 19.72 27.07 19.44
C LEU A 11 19.54 26.94 20.96
N ASN A 12 20.13 27.85 21.73
CA ASN A 12 19.92 27.89 23.17
C ASN A 12 18.43 28.09 23.53
N ALA A 13 17.72 28.93 22.79
CA ALA A 13 16.28 29.11 22.95
C ALA A 13 15.49 27.84 22.58
N LEU A 14 15.85 27.14 21.51
CA LEU A 14 15.20 25.91 21.08
C LEU A 14 15.31 24.78 22.13
N TYR A 15 16.50 24.56 22.68
CA TYR A 15 16.78 23.42 23.57
C TYR A 15 16.50 23.71 25.06
N HIS A 16 16.62 24.96 25.51
CA HIS A 16 16.62 25.28 26.94
C HIS A 16 15.56 26.30 27.38
N HIS A 17 14.80 26.91 26.47
CA HIS A 17 13.76 27.87 26.86
C HIS A 17 12.51 27.16 27.42
N PRO A 18 11.95 27.60 28.56
CA PRO A 18 10.80 26.95 29.20
C PRO A 18 9.45 27.19 28.48
N ASP A 19 9.38 28.19 27.60
CA ASP A 19 8.17 28.53 26.82
C ASP A 19 8.17 27.90 25.43
N ASP A 20 7.15 27.08 25.14
CA ASP A 20 6.91 26.38 23.88
C ASP A 20 6.76 27.33 22.68
N ALA A 21 6.16 28.51 22.88
CA ALA A 21 5.98 29.48 21.81
C ALA A 21 7.33 30.02 21.31
N VAL A 22 8.26 30.28 22.24
CA VAL A 22 9.62 30.74 21.92
C VAL A 22 10.43 29.63 21.27
N ARG A 23 10.28 28.38 21.72
CA ARG A 23 10.92 27.22 21.08
C ARG A 23 10.47 27.04 19.63
N MET A 24 9.16 27.14 19.37
CA MET A 24 8.61 27.09 18.00
C MET A 24 9.08 28.26 17.13
N GLN A 25 9.21 29.46 17.70
CA GLN A 25 9.72 30.61 16.97
C GLN A 25 11.20 30.45 16.60
N ALA A 26 12.01 29.94 17.54
CA ALA A 26 13.42 29.63 17.30
C ALA A 26 13.59 28.52 16.24
N ASP A 27 12.78 27.45 16.30
CA ASP A 27 12.78 26.38 15.30
C ASP A 27 12.45 26.91 13.90
N ARG A 28 11.38 27.69 13.74
CA ARG A 28 11.02 28.33 12.46
C ARG A 28 12.15 29.20 11.91
N TRP A 29 12.73 30.04 12.76
CA TRP A 29 13.85 30.89 12.35
C TRP A 29 15.08 30.08 11.91
N LEU A 30 15.39 29.00 12.62
CA LEU A 30 16.50 28.10 12.26
C LEU A 30 16.23 27.37 10.93
N GLN A 31 14.98 26.95 10.67
CA GLN A 31 14.57 26.37 9.39
C GLN A 31 14.70 27.39 8.26
N ASP A 32 14.22 28.62 8.45
CA ASP A 32 14.36 29.70 7.47
C ASP A 32 15.85 30.01 7.22
N PHE A 33 16.67 30.03 8.27
CA PHE A 33 18.11 30.22 8.18
C PHE A 33 18.79 29.13 7.33
N GLN A 34 18.40 27.86 7.47
CA GLN A 34 18.96 26.76 6.67
C GLN A 34 18.75 26.93 5.16
N HIS A 35 17.78 27.74 4.74
CA HIS A 35 17.54 28.05 3.32
C HIS A 35 18.37 29.24 2.82
N THR A 36 19.01 30.01 3.70
CA THR A 36 19.80 31.20 3.31
C THR A 36 21.18 30.83 2.73
N ILE A 37 21.77 31.75 1.95
CA ILE A 37 23.14 31.61 1.43
C ILE A 37 24.18 31.73 2.55
N ASP A 38 23.91 32.56 3.56
CA ASP A 38 24.81 32.78 4.71
C ASP A 38 25.03 31.51 5.55
N ALA A 39 24.10 30.54 5.47
CA ALA A 39 24.18 29.27 6.18
C ALA A 39 25.47 28.50 5.86
N TRP A 40 25.98 28.58 4.62
CA TRP A 40 27.23 27.94 4.22
C TRP A 40 28.41 28.39 5.07
N GLN A 41 28.64 29.70 5.14
CA GLN A 41 29.78 30.27 5.85
C GLN A 41 29.59 30.21 7.36
N VAL A 42 28.37 30.43 7.87
CA VAL A 42 28.10 30.44 9.31
C VAL A 42 28.24 29.03 9.89
N ALA A 43 27.68 28.00 9.24
CA ALA A 43 27.81 26.62 9.72
C ALA A 43 29.27 26.15 9.71
N ASP A 44 30.02 26.42 8.65
CA ASP A 44 31.43 26.04 8.53
C ASP A 44 32.32 26.68 9.60
N ASN A 45 32.14 27.99 9.85
CA ASN A 45 32.88 28.69 10.90
C ASN A 45 32.56 28.17 12.31
N LEU A 46 31.28 27.88 12.60
CA LEU A 46 30.85 27.36 13.89
C LEU A 46 31.36 25.94 14.15
N LEU A 47 31.60 25.14 13.11
CA LEU A 47 32.23 23.83 13.20
C LEU A 47 33.75 23.93 13.42
N HIS A 48 34.41 24.96 12.89
CA HIS A 48 35.82 25.24 13.14
C HIS A 48 36.10 25.85 14.52
N ASP A 49 35.16 26.59 15.08
CA ASP A 49 35.23 27.15 16.44
C ASP A 49 35.37 26.05 17.51
N ALA A 50 36.35 26.20 18.40
CA ALA A 50 36.59 25.28 19.51
C ALA A 50 35.67 25.54 20.71
N THR A 51 34.98 26.68 20.73
CA THR A 51 34.07 27.09 21.83
C THR A 51 32.61 26.67 21.61
N SER A 52 32.31 26.05 20.47
CA SER A 52 30.95 25.59 20.14
C SER A 52 30.49 24.42 21.02
N ASN A 53 29.25 24.50 21.53
CA ASN A 53 28.63 23.40 22.27
C ASN A 53 28.17 22.26 21.34
N LEU A 54 27.82 21.10 21.92
CA LEU A 54 27.42 19.92 21.15
C LEU A 54 26.20 20.18 20.24
N GLU A 55 25.22 20.94 20.73
CA GLU A 55 24.00 21.29 19.98
C GLU A 55 24.31 22.14 18.74
N THR A 56 25.20 23.13 18.88
CA THR A 56 25.69 23.93 17.75
C THR A 56 26.41 23.06 16.73
N LEU A 57 27.27 22.13 17.18
CA LEU A 57 27.98 21.22 16.28
C LEU A 57 27.03 20.27 15.53
N ILE A 58 26.01 19.73 16.19
CA ILE A 58 24.99 18.89 15.55
C ILE A 58 24.18 19.70 14.53
N PHE A 59 23.67 20.87 14.89
CA PHE A 59 22.89 21.70 13.99
C PHE A 59 23.70 22.16 12.77
N CYS A 60 24.93 22.62 12.97
CA CYS A 60 25.78 23.11 11.88
C CYS A 60 26.20 21.97 10.94
N SER A 61 26.54 20.79 11.47
CA SER A 61 26.88 19.63 10.63
C SER A 61 25.68 19.14 9.82
N GLN A 62 24.47 19.11 10.40
CA GLN A 62 23.24 18.78 9.67
C GLN A 62 22.88 19.81 8.61
N THR A 63 23.05 21.10 8.93
CA THR A 63 22.82 22.21 8.00
C THR A 63 23.77 22.12 6.82
N LEU A 64 25.07 21.92 7.07
CA LEU A 64 26.08 21.79 6.02
C LEU A 64 25.81 20.55 5.14
N ARG A 65 25.46 19.41 5.72
CA ARG A 65 25.01 18.22 4.97
C ARG A 65 23.82 18.55 4.06
N SER A 66 22.76 19.16 4.60
CA SER A 66 21.55 19.48 3.84
C SER A 66 21.84 20.44 2.68
N LYS A 67 22.65 21.47 2.93
CA LYS A 67 23.14 22.42 1.94
C LYS A 67 23.94 21.74 0.84
N VAL A 68 24.86 20.83 1.18
CA VAL A 68 25.61 20.03 0.19
C VAL A 68 24.70 19.09 -0.61
N GLN A 69 23.66 18.53 -0.01
CA GLN A 69 22.76 17.64 -0.73
C GLN A 69 21.83 18.39 -1.69
N ARG A 70 21.39 19.61 -1.38
CA ARG A 70 20.31 20.31 -2.11
C ARG A 70 20.76 21.52 -2.91
N ASP A 71 21.72 22.27 -2.39
CA ASP A 71 21.92 23.68 -2.76
C ASP A 71 23.35 23.93 -3.28
N VAL A 72 24.09 22.90 -3.69
CA VAL A 72 25.47 23.06 -4.23
C VAL A 72 25.50 23.93 -5.48
N GLU A 73 24.42 23.97 -6.26
CA GLU A 73 24.30 24.87 -7.41
C GLU A 73 24.29 26.36 -7.02
N GLU A 74 24.06 26.72 -5.75
CA GLU A 74 24.17 28.10 -5.24
C GLU A 74 25.63 28.58 -5.17
N LEU A 75 26.61 27.67 -5.09
CA LEU A 75 28.01 28.00 -4.91
C LEU A 75 28.75 28.17 -6.25
N PRO A 76 29.64 29.18 -6.37
CA PRO A 76 30.51 29.29 -7.54
C PRO A 76 31.51 28.14 -7.57
N SER A 77 31.88 27.67 -8.77
CA SER A 77 32.77 26.50 -8.96
C SER A 77 34.12 26.62 -8.25
N GLU A 78 34.61 27.84 -8.02
CA GLU A 78 35.84 28.13 -7.28
C GLU A 78 35.69 27.88 -5.76
N ALA A 79 34.51 28.16 -5.19
CA ALA A 79 34.24 27.97 -3.76
C ALA A 79 34.06 26.50 -3.38
N VAL A 80 33.72 25.65 -4.34
CA VAL A 80 33.56 24.19 -4.14
C VAL A 80 34.86 23.54 -3.67
N ARG A 81 36.02 23.98 -4.19
CA ARG A 81 37.34 23.49 -3.73
C ARG A 81 37.64 23.93 -2.29
N GLY A 82 37.35 25.19 -1.97
CA GLY A 82 37.49 25.68 -0.59
C GLY A 82 36.60 24.91 0.40
N LEU A 83 35.38 24.57 -0.01
CA LEU A 83 34.46 23.74 0.78
C LEU A 83 34.99 22.31 0.95
N GLN A 84 35.56 21.71 -0.09
CA GLN A 84 36.19 20.39 -0.04
C GLN A 84 37.33 20.37 0.99
N ASP A 85 38.24 21.33 0.94
CA ASP A 85 39.36 21.45 1.88
C ASP A 85 38.88 21.65 3.33
N SER A 86 37.84 22.47 3.49
CA SER A 86 37.22 22.72 4.79
C SER A 86 36.60 21.45 5.38
N LEU A 87 35.79 20.73 4.60
CA LEU A 87 35.17 19.48 5.03
C LEU A 87 36.20 18.38 5.34
N ASN A 88 37.27 18.28 4.55
CA ASN A 88 38.38 17.35 4.81
C ASN A 88 39.09 17.69 6.13
N THR A 89 39.26 18.99 6.43
CA THR A 89 39.83 19.45 7.70
C THR A 89 38.90 19.13 8.88
N LEU A 90 37.60 19.33 8.71
CA LEU A 90 36.58 18.97 9.71
C LEU A 90 36.54 17.45 9.97
N LEU A 91 36.68 16.64 8.93
CA LEU A 91 36.74 15.18 9.06
C LEU A 91 37.94 14.75 9.93
N LYS A 92 39.12 15.34 9.71
CA LYS A 92 40.31 15.11 10.55
C LYS A 92 40.10 15.61 11.98
N LYS A 93 39.52 16.80 12.16
CA LYS A 93 39.22 17.39 13.49
C LYS A 93 38.26 16.52 14.31
N PHE A 94 37.21 16.00 13.70
CA PHE A 94 36.14 15.27 14.38
C PHE A 94 36.31 13.74 14.37
N HIS A 95 37.48 13.20 14.01
CA HIS A 95 37.71 11.75 13.99
C HIS A 95 37.42 11.03 15.33
N LYS A 96 37.75 11.69 16.46
CA LYS A 96 37.42 11.30 17.85
C LYS A 96 36.29 12.12 18.45
N GLY A 97 35.60 12.92 17.63
CA GLY A 97 34.49 13.76 18.05
C GLY A 97 33.21 12.96 18.32
N PRO A 98 32.11 13.64 18.68
CA PRO A 98 30.81 13.01 18.86
C PRO A 98 30.40 12.25 17.59
N PRO A 99 29.95 10.97 17.68
CA PRO A 99 29.65 10.15 16.50
C PRO A 99 28.59 10.82 15.62
N LYS A 100 27.55 11.42 16.24
CA LYS A 100 26.52 12.18 15.53
C LYS A 100 27.06 13.30 14.65
N VAL A 101 28.14 13.98 15.03
CA VAL A 101 28.74 15.05 14.22
C VAL A 101 29.62 14.44 13.13
N ARG A 102 30.43 13.45 13.50
CA ARG A 102 31.32 12.74 12.57
C ARG A 102 30.56 12.13 11.40
N THR A 103 29.46 11.41 11.65
CA THR A 103 28.61 10.83 10.59
C THR A 103 28.06 11.88 9.65
N GLN A 104 27.60 13.02 10.17
CA GLN A 104 27.02 14.10 9.34
C GLN A 104 28.08 14.73 8.43
N ILE A 105 29.31 14.92 8.93
CA ILE A 105 30.43 15.39 8.12
C ILE A 105 30.85 14.35 7.08
N SER A 106 30.91 13.06 7.43
CA SER A 106 31.17 11.98 6.47
C SER A 106 30.13 11.95 5.35
N ILE A 107 28.84 12.09 5.68
CA ILE A 107 27.77 12.20 4.68
C ILE A 107 27.91 13.48 3.83
N ALA A 108 28.26 14.61 4.43
CA ALA A 108 28.47 15.86 3.68
C ALA A 108 29.64 15.73 2.68
N VAL A 109 30.75 15.10 3.08
CA VAL A 109 31.89 14.81 2.18
C VAL A 109 31.48 13.84 1.07
N ALA A 110 30.76 12.77 1.40
CA ALA A 110 30.27 11.81 0.41
C ALA A 110 29.28 12.44 -0.59
N ALA A 111 28.34 13.27 -0.11
CA ALA A 111 27.43 14.02 -0.96
C ALA A 111 28.18 15.01 -1.86
N LEU A 112 29.21 15.69 -1.36
CA LEU A 112 30.04 16.57 -2.17
C LEU A 112 30.79 15.78 -3.27
N ALA A 113 31.27 14.58 -2.96
CA ALA A 113 31.93 13.70 -3.93
C ALA A 113 31.00 13.27 -5.08
N VAL A 114 29.68 13.19 -4.84
CA VAL A 114 28.69 12.97 -5.91
C VAL A 114 28.64 14.16 -6.87
N HIS A 115 28.86 15.39 -6.41
CA HIS A 115 28.84 16.58 -7.26
C HIS A 115 30.16 16.80 -8.03
N ILE A 116 31.31 16.45 -7.45
CA ILE A 116 32.65 16.71 -8.01
C ILE A 116 33.18 15.48 -8.76
N SER A 117 33.74 15.65 -9.97
CA SER A 117 34.33 14.54 -10.73
C SER A 117 35.56 13.93 -10.05
N ALA A 118 35.91 12.67 -10.36
CA ALA A 118 37.13 12.05 -9.81
C ALA A 118 38.42 12.79 -10.19
N GLU A 119 38.44 13.47 -11.35
CA GLU A 119 39.57 14.29 -11.82
C GLU A 119 39.70 15.57 -11.00
N ASP A 120 38.58 16.23 -10.70
CA ASP A 120 38.54 17.48 -9.96
C ASP A 120 38.77 17.29 -8.45
N TRP A 121 38.44 16.11 -7.91
CA TRP A 121 38.67 15.78 -6.50
C TRP A 121 40.17 15.68 -6.16
N GLY A 122 41.00 15.31 -7.14
CA GLY A 122 42.44 15.06 -6.96
C GLY A 122 42.76 13.63 -6.50
N GLY A 123 44.05 13.26 -6.56
CA GLY A 123 44.55 11.97 -6.06
C GLY A 123 44.04 10.72 -6.80
N GLY A 124 43.46 10.87 -8.00
CA GLY A 124 42.84 9.75 -8.72
C GLY A 124 41.45 9.36 -8.17
N GLY A 125 40.78 10.28 -7.47
CA GLY A 125 39.44 10.11 -6.90
C GLY A 125 39.44 9.91 -5.38
N ILE A 126 38.25 10.02 -4.78
CA ILE A 126 38.08 10.05 -3.32
C ILE A 126 38.59 8.80 -2.59
N VAL A 127 38.47 7.60 -3.17
CA VAL A 127 38.91 6.35 -2.50
C VAL A 127 40.44 6.25 -2.50
N ASN A 128 41.09 6.64 -3.58
CA ASN A 128 42.56 6.69 -3.65
C ASN A 128 43.12 7.73 -2.70
N TRP A 129 42.51 8.92 -2.65
CA TRP A 129 42.85 9.95 -1.67
C TRP A 129 42.68 9.44 -0.23
N LEU A 130 41.57 8.76 0.08
CA LEU A 130 41.32 8.17 1.40
C LEU A 130 42.39 7.15 1.79
N ARG A 131 42.74 6.24 0.87
CA ARG A 131 43.80 5.25 1.10
C ARG A 131 45.12 5.93 1.44
N ASP A 132 45.52 6.94 0.68
CA ASP A 132 46.80 7.62 0.86
C ASP A 132 46.84 8.42 2.17
N GLU A 133 45.72 9.02 2.56
CA GLU A 133 45.55 9.70 3.86
C GLU A 133 45.54 8.70 5.04
N MET A 134 44.87 7.55 4.93
CA MET A 134 44.88 6.50 5.94
C MET A 134 46.28 5.93 6.17
N ASN A 135 47.07 5.77 5.11
CA ASN A 135 48.45 5.32 5.20
C ASN A 135 49.38 6.37 5.85
N SER A 136 49.12 7.65 5.58
CA SER A 136 49.93 8.75 6.09
C SER A 136 49.59 9.11 7.54
N HIS A 137 48.33 8.94 7.95
CA HIS A 137 47.81 9.33 9.26
C HIS A 137 46.95 8.21 9.89
N PRO A 138 47.58 7.15 10.43
CA PRO A 138 46.87 5.99 11.00
C PRO A 138 45.94 6.36 12.18
N GLU A 139 46.15 7.51 12.83
CA GLU A 139 45.31 8.02 13.93
C GLU A 139 43.89 8.42 13.51
N PHE A 140 43.67 8.71 12.22
CA PHE A 140 42.39 9.15 11.66
C PHE A 140 41.59 8.00 11.02
N VAL A 141 42.15 6.79 11.00
CA VAL A 141 41.56 5.60 10.36
C VAL A 141 40.08 5.36 10.73
N PRO A 142 39.64 5.47 12.00
CA PRO A 142 38.22 5.27 12.33
C PRO A 142 37.28 6.28 11.66
N GLY A 143 37.71 7.54 11.52
CA GLY A 143 36.91 8.58 10.85
C GLY A 143 36.87 8.39 9.32
N PHE A 144 37.98 7.96 8.74
CA PHE A 144 38.04 7.64 7.30
C PHE A 144 37.28 6.37 6.94
N LEU A 145 37.26 5.38 7.83
CA LEU A 145 36.48 4.16 7.65
C LEU A 145 34.98 4.47 7.59
N GLU A 146 34.49 5.38 8.42
CA GLU A 146 33.09 5.81 8.38
C GLU A 146 32.74 6.53 7.06
N LEU A 147 33.63 7.37 6.54
CA LEU A 147 33.46 7.94 5.20
C LEU A 147 33.45 6.84 4.13
N LEU A 148 34.33 5.84 4.25
CA LEU A 148 34.37 4.71 3.34
C LEU A 148 33.07 3.87 3.39
N THR A 149 32.40 3.78 4.53
CA THR A 149 31.09 3.12 4.67
C THR A 149 29.96 3.91 3.99
N VAL A 150 29.94 5.24 4.13
CA VAL A 150 28.84 6.09 3.64
C VAL A 150 28.92 6.34 2.13
N LEU A 151 30.11 6.29 1.52
CA LEU A 151 30.31 6.60 0.10
C LEU A 151 29.41 5.79 -0.86
N PRO A 152 29.33 4.44 -0.76
CA PRO A 152 28.42 3.66 -1.59
C PRO A 152 26.94 3.96 -1.34
N GLU A 153 26.55 4.33 -0.12
CA GLU A 153 25.16 4.60 0.26
C GLU A 153 24.62 5.86 -0.43
N GLU A 154 25.46 6.89 -0.58
CA GLU A 154 25.08 8.15 -1.24
C GLU A 154 24.86 8.00 -2.76
N VAL A 155 25.35 6.93 -3.39
CA VAL A 155 25.07 6.64 -4.82
C VAL A 155 23.57 6.50 -5.06
N PHE A 156 22.86 5.82 -4.17
CA PHE A 156 21.43 5.53 -4.29
C PHE A 156 20.54 6.55 -3.56
N ASN A 157 21.14 7.60 -2.97
CA ASN A 157 20.39 8.63 -2.26
C ASN A 157 19.82 9.69 -3.21
N TYR A 158 18.52 9.60 -3.48
CA TYR A 158 17.79 10.56 -4.32
C TYR A 158 17.57 11.94 -3.67
N LYS A 159 17.90 12.11 -2.38
CA LYS A 159 17.85 13.43 -1.74
C LYS A 159 18.91 14.38 -2.28
N ILE A 160 19.99 13.85 -2.86
CA ILE A 160 21.02 14.66 -3.51
C ILE A 160 20.46 15.20 -4.82
N ALA A 161 20.46 16.52 -4.97
CA ALA A 161 20.07 17.27 -6.16
C ALA A 161 21.15 17.18 -7.26
N ALA A 162 21.61 15.97 -7.58
CA ALA A 162 22.54 15.71 -8.66
C ALA A 162 21.79 15.31 -9.93
N ARG A 163 22.30 15.75 -11.09
CA ARG A 163 21.78 15.31 -12.40
C ARG A 163 21.92 13.79 -12.53
N PRO A 164 20.93 13.08 -13.10
CA PRO A 164 20.98 11.62 -13.24
C PRO A 164 22.24 11.10 -13.94
N GLU A 165 22.76 11.85 -14.92
CA GLU A 165 23.99 11.48 -15.63
C GLU A 165 25.23 11.54 -14.74
N ARG A 166 25.35 12.58 -13.89
CA ARG A 166 26.47 12.69 -12.94
C ARG A 166 26.44 11.54 -11.92
N ARG A 167 25.26 11.17 -11.42
CA ARG A 167 25.10 10.05 -10.48
C ARG A 167 25.55 8.72 -11.09
N ARG A 168 25.18 8.45 -12.35
CA ARG A 168 25.67 7.26 -13.10
C ARG A 168 27.19 7.28 -13.31
N GLN A 169 27.77 8.46 -13.52
CA GLN A 169 29.21 8.59 -13.62
C GLN A 169 29.89 8.31 -12.28
N PHE A 170 29.36 8.83 -11.17
CA PHE A 170 29.88 8.58 -9.82
C PHE A 170 29.81 7.10 -9.45
N GLU A 171 28.72 6.42 -9.78
CA GLU A 171 28.59 4.97 -9.63
C GLU A 171 29.71 4.22 -10.37
N LYS A 172 29.99 4.58 -11.63
CA LYS A 172 31.10 4.00 -12.41
C LYS A 172 32.48 4.30 -11.80
N GLU A 173 32.68 5.51 -11.30
CA GLU A 173 33.92 5.93 -10.63
C GLU A 173 34.19 5.06 -9.39
N LEU A 174 33.22 4.94 -8.47
CA LEU A 174 33.36 4.09 -7.28
C LEU A 174 33.52 2.61 -7.64
N THR A 175 32.77 2.13 -8.62
CA THR A 175 32.87 0.78 -9.15
C THR A 175 34.29 0.46 -9.61
N SER A 176 34.95 1.39 -10.32
CA SER A 176 36.35 1.23 -10.76
C SER A 176 37.38 1.21 -9.63
N GLN A 177 37.02 1.74 -8.45
CA GLN A 177 37.88 1.84 -7.26
C GLN A 177 37.60 0.75 -6.21
N MET A 178 36.75 -0.22 -6.54
CA MET A 178 36.33 -1.31 -5.66
C MET A 178 37.53 -2.12 -5.12
N GLU A 179 38.46 -2.54 -5.98
CA GLU A 179 39.64 -3.32 -5.54
C GLU A 179 40.50 -2.54 -4.52
N VAL A 180 40.61 -1.23 -4.72
CA VAL A 180 41.34 -0.35 -3.79
C VAL A 180 40.62 -0.27 -2.44
N ALA A 181 39.30 -0.11 -2.45
CA ALA A 181 38.49 -0.10 -1.24
C ALA A 181 38.63 -1.42 -0.47
N LEU A 182 38.49 -2.57 -1.14
CA LEU A 182 38.62 -3.90 -0.51
C LEU A 182 40.03 -4.15 0.05
N SER A 183 41.08 -3.73 -0.66
CA SER A 183 42.45 -3.86 -0.15
C SER A 183 42.67 -3.02 1.12
N THR A 184 42.08 -1.82 1.18
CA THR A 184 42.14 -0.92 2.33
C THR A 184 41.37 -1.49 3.53
N LEU A 185 40.18 -2.03 3.30
CA LEU A 185 39.40 -2.74 4.32
C LEU A 185 40.16 -3.98 4.85
N THR A 186 40.83 -4.71 3.97
CA THR A 186 41.68 -5.87 4.34
C THR A 186 42.88 -5.48 5.19
N ALA A 187 43.47 -4.31 4.95
CA ALA A 187 44.51 -3.79 5.82
C ALA A 187 43.95 -3.47 7.23
N CYS A 188 42.77 -2.87 7.31
CA CYS A 188 42.12 -2.48 8.57
C CYS A 188 41.63 -3.66 9.43
N LEU A 189 41.34 -4.82 8.81
CA LEU A 189 40.97 -6.07 9.49
C LEU A 189 41.94 -6.52 10.59
N HIS A 190 43.23 -6.15 10.48
CA HIS A 190 44.26 -6.49 11.47
C HIS A 190 44.07 -5.77 12.81
N ILE A 191 43.22 -4.74 12.85
CA ILE A 191 42.89 -3.96 14.05
C ILE A 191 41.60 -4.53 14.66
N ASN A 192 41.73 -5.31 15.73
CA ASN A 192 40.58 -6.01 16.35
C ASN A 192 39.42 -5.09 16.75
N GLU A 193 39.72 -3.86 17.19
CA GLU A 193 38.73 -2.86 17.62
C GLU A 193 37.88 -2.31 16.48
N LEU A 194 38.33 -2.45 15.22
CA LEU A 194 37.66 -1.91 14.03
C LEU A 194 36.95 -2.98 13.20
N LYS A 195 36.98 -4.25 13.62
CA LYS A 195 36.43 -5.37 12.83
C LYS A 195 34.97 -5.14 12.43
N GLU A 196 34.14 -4.65 13.34
CA GLU A 196 32.72 -4.39 13.08
C GLU A 196 32.52 -3.29 12.03
N GLN A 197 33.18 -2.14 12.19
CA GLN A 197 33.13 -1.04 11.22
C GLN A 197 33.68 -1.45 9.83
N VAL A 198 34.69 -2.32 9.80
CA VAL A 198 35.24 -2.85 8.54
C VAL A 198 34.23 -3.76 7.84
N LEU A 199 33.48 -4.57 8.58
CA LEU A 199 32.41 -5.42 8.03
C LEU A 199 31.21 -4.59 7.56
N GLU A 200 30.80 -3.57 8.30
CA GLU A 200 29.75 -2.63 7.86
C GLU A 200 30.12 -1.91 6.56
N ALA A 201 31.36 -1.40 6.49
CA ALA A 201 31.89 -0.84 5.25
C ALA A 201 31.83 -1.88 4.12
N PHE A 202 32.33 -3.08 4.35
CA PHE A 202 32.30 -4.14 3.34
C PHE A 202 30.87 -4.45 2.84
N ALA A 203 29.87 -4.53 3.73
CA ALA A 203 28.47 -4.70 3.36
C ALA A 203 27.97 -3.56 2.46
N SER A 204 28.27 -2.30 2.81
CA SER A 204 27.91 -1.13 2.00
C SER A 204 28.51 -1.18 0.59
N TRP A 205 29.79 -1.58 0.47
CA TRP A 205 30.45 -1.73 -0.83
C TRP A 205 29.87 -2.86 -1.69
N LEU A 206 29.43 -3.97 -1.08
CA LEU A 206 28.79 -5.08 -1.81
C LEU A 206 27.50 -4.66 -2.52
N ARG A 207 26.77 -3.66 -1.99
CA ARG A 207 25.53 -3.13 -2.60
C ARG A 207 25.73 -2.52 -3.99
N LEU A 208 26.94 -2.09 -4.34
CA LEU A 208 27.26 -1.58 -5.68
C LEU A 208 27.23 -2.68 -6.76
N LYS A 209 27.11 -3.97 -6.37
CA LYS A 209 26.93 -5.13 -7.27
C LYS A 209 27.92 -5.17 -8.43
N HIS A 210 29.16 -4.75 -8.18
CA HIS A 210 30.21 -4.75 -9.21
C HIS A 210 30.75 -6.17 -9.46
N ARG A 211 31.17 -6.50 -10.68
CA ARG A 211 31.55 -7.84 -11.19
C ARG A 211 32.84 -8.43 -10.60
N ILE A 212 32.98 -8.53 -9.29
CA ILE A 212 34.03 -9.36 -8.68
C ILE A 212 33.63 -10.83 -8.87
N PRO A 213 34.50 -11.68 -9.46
CA PRO A 213 34.20 -13.10 -9.60
C PRO A 213 33.93 -13.75 -8.24
N GLY A 214 32.87 -14.56 -8.14
CA GLY A 214 32.49 -15.24 -6.89
C GLY A 214 33.62 -16.10 -6.30
N SER A 215 34.53 -16.63 -7.13
CA SER A 215 35.71 -17.38 -6.68
C SER A 215 36.73 -16.53 -5.90
N VAL A 216 36.87 -15.24 -6.25
CA VAL A 216 37.75 -14.30 -5.55
C VAL A 216 37.15 -13.93 -4.21
N LEU A 217 35.84 -13.65 -4.17
CA LEU A 217 35.13 -13.35 -2.92
C LEU A 217 35.11 -14.55 -1.97
N ALA A 218 34.90 -15.77 -2.49
CA ALA A 218 34.84 -16.99 -1.68
C ALA A 218 36.13 -17.26 -0.88
N SER A 219 37.28 -16.80 -1.39
CA SER A 219 38.59 -16.93 -0.73
C SER A 219 39.06 -15.65 -0.04
N HIS A 220 38.26 -14.59 -0.05
CA HIS A 220 38.67 -13.28 0.46
C HIS A 220 38.67 -13.24 2.00
N PRO A 221 39.70 -12.65 2.65
CA PRO A 221 39.80 -12.58 4.12
C PRO A 221 38.60 -11.92 4.81
N LEU A 222 37.99 -10.89 4.20
CA LEU A 222 36.76 -10.25 4.70
C LEU A 222 35.59 -11.24 4.81
N VAL A 223 35.40 -12.08 3.78
CA VAL A 223 34.32 -13.08 3.75
C VAL A 223 34.58 -14.19 4.77
N LEU A 224 35.81 -14.71 4.82
CA LEU A 224 36.19 -15.73 5.80
C LEU A 224 36.04 -15.23 7.25
N THR A 225 36.37 -13.95 7.50
CA THR A 225 36.19 -13.34 8.82
C THR A 225 34.71 -13.24 9.18
N ALA A 226 33.86 -12.72 8.27
CA ALA A 226 32.42 -12.65 8.50
C ALA A 226 31.79 -14.02 8.79
N LEU A 227 32.18 -15.07 8.02
CA LEU A 227 31.70 -16.43 8.23
C LEU A 227 32.18 -17.03 9.56
N SER A 228 33.41 -16.74 9.98
CA SER A 228 33.92 -17.18 11.29
C SER A 228 33.20 -16.49 12.46
N SER A 229 32.83 -15.22 12.27
CA SER A 229 32.08 -14.42 13.25
C SER A 229 30.60 -14.81 13.39
N LEU A 230 30.06 -15.65 12.49
CA LEU A 230 28.73 -16.24 12.70
C LEU A 230 28.68 -17.28 13.82
N HIS A 231 29.83 -17.89 14.13
CA HIS A 231 29.91 -19.01 15.07
C HIS A 231 30.36 -18.55 16.47
N SER A 232 30.45 -17.24 16.73
CA SER A 232 30.70 -16.71 18.07
C SER A 232 29.48 -16.83 18.97
N GLU A 233 29.69 -16.75 20.29
CA GLU A 233 28.60 -16.83 21.27
C GLU A 233 27.55 -15.72 21.11
N ILE A 234 28.00 -14.52 20.70
CA ILE A 234 27.19 -13.36 20.34
C ILE A 234 27.32 -13.15 18.83
N LEU A 235 26.20 -13.07 18.11
CA LEU A 235 26.23 -12.77 16.68
C LEU A 235 26.52 -11.29 16.45
N SER A 236 27.46 -11.00 15.55
CA SER A 236 27.72 -9.63 15.12
C SER A 236 26.74 -9.24 14.01
N GLU A 237 25.94 -8.19 14.22
CA GLU A 237 25.01 -7.65 13.23
C GLU A 237 25.72 -7.30 11.91
N ALA A 238 26.92 -6.72 12.00
CA ALA A 238 27.76 -6.42 10.83
C ALA A 238 28.11 -7.68 10.01
N SER A 239 28.33 -8.82 10.66
CA SER A 239 28.61 -10.08 9.96
C SER A 239 27.36 -10.62 9.25
N VAL A 240 26.21 -10.55 9.90
CA VAL A 240 24.91 -10.93 9.33
C VAL A 240 24.60 -10.06 8.10
N ASN A 241 24.79 -8.74 8.20
CA ASN A 241 24.61 -7.81 7.09
C ASN A 241 25.54 -8.12 5.92
N VAL A 242 26.83 -8.41 6.17
CA VAL A 242 27.76 -8.84 5.11
C VAL A 242 27.27 -10.09 4.39
N ILE A 243 26.80 -11.10 5.14
CA ILE A 243 26.39 -12.37 4.54
C ILE A 243 25.08 -12.21 3.77
N SER A 244 24.12 -11.45 4.30
CA SER A 244 22.89 -11.05 3.60
C SER A 244 23.22 -10.39 2.25
N GLU A 245 24.13 -9.40 2.24
CA GLU A 245 24.56 -8.74 1.01
C GLU A 245 25.32 -9.67 0.06
N LEU A 246 26.12 -10.62 0.57
CA LEU A 246 26.79 -11.63 -0.25
C LEU A 246 25.80 -12.61 -0.92
N ILE A 247 24.70 -12.96 -0.23
CA ILE A 247 23.61 -13.77 -0.79
C ILE A 247 22.92 -13.00 -1.92
N HIS A 248 22.59 -11.73 -1.71
CA HIS A 248 21.99 -10.91 -2.77
C HIS A 248 22.95 -10.68 -3.94
N TYR A 249 24.24 -10.51 -3.64
CA TYR A 249 25.29 -10.34 -4.64
C TYR A 249 25.48 -11.59 -5.51
N SER A 250 25.50 -12.78 -4.91
CA SER A 250 25.67 -14.05 -5.63
C SER A 250 24.47 -14.33 -6.55
N ALA A 251 23.26 -13.90 -6.17
CA ALA A 251 22.04 -14.02 -6.95
C ALA A 251 21.91 -12.96 -8.07
N ALA A 252 22.46 -11.75 -7.90
CA ALA A 252 22.31 -10.63 -8.84
C ALA A 252 23.07 -10.77 -10.19
N GLY A 253 23.59 -11.95 -10.53
CA GLY A 253 24.37 -12.20 -11.74
C GLY A 253 23.52 -12.31 -13.03
N SER A 254 23.16 -11.18 -13.64
CA SER A 254 22.50 -11.18 -14.96
C SER A 254 23.45 -11.59 -16.09
N SER A 255 22.95 -12.46 -17.00
CA SER A 255 23.51 -12.96 -18.29
C SER A 255 24.31 -14.28 -18.32
N GLY A 256 24.64 -14.91 -17.18
CA GLY A 256 25.35 -16.21 -17.14
C GLY A 256 24.71 -17.30 -16.27
N GLY A 257 23.63 -16.97 -15.54
CA GLY A 257 23.02 -17.84 -14.54
C GLY A 257 23.90 -18.06 -13.29
N ALA A 258 23.35 -18.75 -12.29
CA ALA A 258 24.01 -19.07 -11.02
C ALA A 258 25.39 -19.77 -11.15
N THR A 259 25.75 -20.26 -12.34
CA THR A 259 26.98 -21.02 -12.62
C THR A 259 28.27 -20.26 -12.32
N VAL A 260 28.30 -18.93 -12.51
CA VAL A 260 29.51 -18.10 -12.30
C VAL A 260 29.78 -17.85 -10.81
N ASN A 261 28.73 -17.84 -9.98
CA ASN A 261 28.82 -17.57 -8.55
C ASN A 261 28.69 -18.83 -7.68
N MET A 262 28.55 -20.03 -8.28
CA MET A 262 28.49 -21.30 -7.56
C MET A 262 29.60 -21.50 -6.51
N PRO A 263 30.88 -21.12 -6.75
CA PRO A 263 31.91 -21.26 -5.73
C PRO A 263 31.62 -20.47 -4.45
N LEU A 264 30.97 -19.31 -4.57
CA LEU A 264 30.58 -18.49 -3.42
C LEU A 264 29.37 -19.11 -2.70
N ILE A 265 28.39 -19.60 -3.45
CA ILE A 265 27.21 -20.31 -2.91
C ILE A 265 27.65 -21.56 -2.12
N GLN A 266 28.60 -22.33 -2.64
CA GLN A 266 29.13 -23.54 -1.99
C GLN A 266 29.87 -23.26 -0.67
N VAL A 267 30.37 -22.04 -0.45
CA VAL A 267 30.99 -21.63 0.82
C VAL A 267 29.95 -21.07 1.78
N ILE A 268 29.00 -20.26 1.31
CA ILE A 268 28.01 -19.58 2.16
C ILE A 268 26.94 -20.55 2.68
N VAL A 269 26.33 -21.36 1.80
CA VAL A 269 25.16 -22.19 2.15
C VAL A 269 25.46 -23.16 3.30
N PRO A 270 26.57 -23.93 3.32
CA PRO A 270 26.84 -24.83 4.43
C PRO A 270 27.02 -24.13 5.78
N GLN A 271 27.56 -22.91 5.78
CA GLN A 271 27.77 -22.12 7.00
C GLN A 271 26.47 -21.53 7.55
N ILE A 272 25.48 -21.26 6.70
CA ILE A 272 24.13 -20.88 7.15
C ILE A 272 23.41 -22.13 7.66
N MET A 273 23.51 -23.25 6.94
CA MET A 273 22.87 -24.51 7.33
C MET A 273 23.41 -25.08 8.65
N SER A 274 24.66 -24.80 9.05
CA SER A 274 25.18 -25.18 10.37
C SER A 274 24.48 -24.46 11.52
N LEU A 275 23.93 -23.26 11.27
CA LEU A 275 23.20 -22.47 12.27
C LEU A 275 21.77 -22.97 12.49
N LYS A 276 21.29 -23.92 11.67
CA LYS A 276 19.93 -24.46 11.73
C LYS A 276 19.52 -24.90 13.15
N ALA A 277 20.42 -25.56 13.89
CA ALA A 277 20.13 -26.04 15.24
C ALA A 277 19.81 -24.90 16.23
N HIS A 278 20.37 -23.71 16.03
CA HIS A 278 20.15 -22.55 16.90
C HIS A 278 18.74 -21.96 16.76
N LEU A 279 18.04 -22.19 15.64
CA LEU A 279 16.65 -21.72 15.45
C LEU A 279 15.68 -22.35 16.46
N THR A 280 15.99 -23.55 16.95
CA THR A 280 15.16 -24.29 17.92
C THR A 280 15.72 -24.26 19.33
N ASP A 281 16.84 -23.57 19.56
CA ASP A 281 17.52 -23.53 20.84
C ASP A 281 16.90 -22.46 21.75
N SER A 282 16.13 -22.90 22.74
CA SER A 282 15.50 -22.01 23.72
C SER A 282 16.47 -21.26 24.64
N SER A 283 17.78 -21.55 24.57
CA SER A 283 18.81 -20.85 25.34
C SER A 283 19.40 -19.63 24.62
N LYS A 284 19.10 -19.45 23.34
CA LYS A 284 19.57 -18.31 22.53
C LYS A 284 18.69 -17.08 22.69
N ASP A 285 19.30 -15.91 22.51
CA ASP A 285 18.61 -14.63 22.55
C ASP A 285 17.69 -14.47 21.32
N GLU A 286 16.58 -13.77 21.49
CA GLU A 286 15.57 -13.61 20.44
C GLU A 286 16.10 -12.83 19.24
N GLU A 287 16.91 -11.79 19.48
CA GLU A 287 17.56 -11.00 18.43
C GLU A 287 18.58 -11.84 17.63
N ASP A 288 19.30 -12.75 18.29
CA ASP A 288 20.19 -13.71 17.63
C ASP A 288 19.39 -14.66 16.72
N VAL A 289 18.27 -15.22 17.23
CA VAL A 289 17.39 -16.10 16.42
C VAL A 289 16.79 -15.34 15.25
N LYS A 290 16.38 -14.08 15.45
CA LYS A 290 15.85 -13.19 14.40
C LYS A 290 16.89 -12.92 13.32
N ALA A 291 18.14 -12.65 13.70
CA ALA A 291 19.24 -12.46 12.77
C ALA A 291 19.54 -13.74 11.95
N ILE A 292 19.54 -14.92 12.59
CA ILE A 292 19.70 -16.21 11.89
C ILE A 292 18.53 -16.46 10.94
N ALA A 293 17.29 -16.25 11.39
CA ALA A 293 16.09 -16.41 10.58
C ALA A 293 16.10 -15.52 9.33
N ARG A 294 16.57 -14.27 9.47
CA ARG A 294 16.78 -13.36 8.33
C ARG A 294 17.75 -13.93 7.30
N LEU A 295 18.88 -14.52 7.73
CA LEU A 295 19.81 -15.17 6.79
C LEU A 295 19.18 -16.34 6.04
N PHE A 296 18.36 -17.16 6.71
CA PHE A 296 17.62 -18.22 6.05
C PHE A 296 16.60 -17.66 5.04
N ALA A 297 15.85 -16.62 5.41
CA ALA A 297 14.91 -15.95 4.53
C ALA A 297 15.60 -15.35 3.29
N ASP A 298 16.69 -14.60 3.48
CA ASP A 298 17.48 -14.00 2.38
C ASP A 298 18.03 -15.09 1.45
N MET A 299 18.50 -16.21 2.01
CA MET A 299 18.96 -17.38 1.25
C MET A 299 17.83 -18.04 0.44
N GLY A 300 16.65 -18.17 1.04
CA GLY A 300 15.45 -18.68 0.37
C GLY A 300 15.05 -17.77 -0.80
N ASP A 301 14.90 -16.48 -0.54
CA ASP A 301 14.44 -15.48 -1.50
C ASP A 301 15.41 -15.34 -2.68
N SER A 302 16.71 -15.24 -2.40
CA SER A 302 17.72 -14.98 -3.43
C SER A 302 18.02 -16.21 -4.30
N TYR A 303 17.86 -17.42 -3.77
CA TYR A 303 18.12 -18.67 -4.49
C TYR A 303 16.84 -19.42 -4.88
N VAL A 304 15.68 -18.77 -4.85
CA VAL A 304 14.38 -19.40 -5.12
C VAL A 304 14.33 -20.15 -6.45
N GLU A 305 14.97 -19.64 -7.51
CA GLU A 305 15.04 -20.32 -8.82
C GLU A 305 15.83 -21.63 -8.77
N LEU A 306 16.94 -21.66 -8.00
CA LEU A 306 17.73 -22.87 -7.77
C LEU A 306 16.98 -23.85 -6.88
N ILE A 307 16.35 -23.36 -5.82
CA ILE A 307 15.57 -24.18 -4.90
C ILE A 307 14.41 -24.85 -5.65
N ALA A 308 13.73 -24.12 -6.54
CA ALA A 308 12.62 -24.62 -7.34
C ALA A 308 12.98 -25.81 -8.26
N THR A 309 14.26 -26.13 -8.47
CA THR A 309 14.68 -27.36 -9.17
C THR A 309 14.29 -28.64 -8.43
N GLY A 310 14.12 -28.57 -7.11
CA GLY A 310 13.71 -29.68 -6.26
C GLY A 310 14.80 -30.75 -6.09
N SER A 311 16.07 -30.34 -6.00
CA SER A 311 17.17 -31.22 -5.60
C SER A 311 17.11 -31.59 -4.11
N ASP A 312 17.80 -32.65 -3.69
CA ASP A 312 17.84 -33.05 -2.29
C ASP A 312 18.45 -31.95 -1.40
N GLU A 313 19.48 -31.26 -1.88
CA GLU A 313 20.08 -30.11 -1.19
C GLU A 313 19.11 -28.93 -1.08
N SER A 314 18.32 -28.67 -2.13
CA SER A 314 17.28 -27.64 -2.09
C SER A 314 16.21 -27.94 -1.04
N MET A 315 15.83 -29.21 -0.88
CA MET A 315 14.83 -29.60 0.11
C MET A 315 15.32 -29.44 1.54
N LEU A 316 16.63 -29.58 1.81
CA LEU A 316 17.19 -29.27 3.13
C LEU A 316 16.99 -27.80 3.51
N ILE A 317 17.14 -26.88 2.55
CA ILE A 317 16.88 -25.44 2.74
C ILE A 317 15.39 -25.20 3.01
N VAL A 318 14.50 -25.85 2.24
CA VAL A 318 13.04 -25.74 2.47
C VAL A 318 12.64 -26.24 3.85
N HIS A 319 13.24 -27.33 4.34
CA HIS A 319 13.00 -27.79 5.71
C HIS A 319 13.49 -26.81 6.77
N ALA A 320 14.63 -26.15 6.56
CA ALA A 320 15.08 -25.09 7.46
C ALA A 320 14.13 -23.87 7.45
N LEU A 321 13.61 -23.49 6.28
CA LEU A 321 12.62 -22.41 6.14
C LEU A 321 11.28 -22.76 6.83
N LEU A 322 10.86 -24.03 6.79
CA LEU A 322 9.70 -24.50 7.56
C LEU A 322 9.93 -24.43 9.07
N GLU A 323 11.16 -24.69 9.55
CA GLU A 323 11.51 -24.53 10.96
C GLU A 323 11.43 -23.06 11.38
N VAL A 324 11.93 -22.13 10.57
CA VAL A 324 11.74 -20.68 10.80
C VAL A 324 10.25 -20.33 10.82
N ALA A 325 9.45 -20.81 9.86
CA ALA A 325 8.00 -20.58 9.82
C ALA A 325 7.25 -21.19 11.01
N SER A 326 7.84 -22.18 11.69
CA SER A 326 7.29 -22.81 12.88
C SER A 326 7.58 -22.04 14.18
N HIS A 327 8.51 -21.07 14.17
CA HIS A 327 8.96 -20.35 15.35
C HIS A 327 7.82 -19.60 16.05
N PRO A 328 7.63 -19.70 17.39
CA PRO A 328 6.49 -19.11 18.11
C PRO A 328 6.26 -17.61 17.88
N GLU A 329 7.29 -16.83 17.61
CA GLU A 329 7.17 -15.40 17.31
C GLU A 329 6.77 -15.13 15.85
N TYR A 330 5.79 -14.26 15.62
CA TYR A 330 5.27 -13.95 14.29
C TYR A 330 6.28 -13.18 13.43
N ASP A 331 7.02 -12.25 14.04
CA ASP A 331 8.06 -11.47 13.37
C ASP A 331 9.12 -12.36 12.73
N ILE A 332 9.48 -13.46 13.39
CA ILE A 332 10.48 -14.42 12.90
C ILE A 332 9.85 -15.33 11.83
N ALA A 333 8.66 -15.86 12.07
CA ALA A 333 8.00 -16.76 11.12
C ALA A 333 7.68 -16.08 9.78
N SER A 334 7.24 -14.82 9.83
CA SER A 334 6.81 -14.04 8.67
C SER A 334 7.96 -13.68 7.71
N MET A 335 9.22 -13.70 8.17
CA MET A 335 10.39 -13.46 7.31
C MET A 335 10.45 -14.40 6.10
N THR A 336 9.92 -15.63 6.24
CA THR A 336 9.94 -16.62 5.16
C THR A 336 8.79 -16.51 4.16
N PHE A 337 7.81 -15.64 4.40
CA PHE A 337 6.59 -15.59 3.58
C PHE A 337 6.84 -15.11 2.15
N ASN A 338 7.80 -14.20 1.96
CA ASN A 338 8.25 -13.77 0.63
C ASN A 338 8.81 -14.92 -0.20
N PHE A 339 9.51 -15.85 0.43
CA PHE A 339 10.05 -17.03 -0.23
C PHE A 339 8.92 -17.94 -0.69
N TRP A 340 7.95 -18.23 0.17
CA TRP A 340 6.83 -19.11 -0.17
C TRP A 340 5.98 -18.56 -1.32
N HIS A 341 5.79 -17.25 -1.35
CA HIS A 341 5.14 -16.56 -2.47
C HIS A 341 5.97 -16.65 -3.75
N SER A 342 7.25 -16.30 -3.69
CA SER A 342 8.15 -16.35 -4.86
C SER A 342 8.28 -17.77 -5.43
N LEU A 343 8.37 -18.78 -4.57
CA LEU A 343 8.40 -20.18 -4.95
C LEU A 343 7.09 -20.60 -5.63
N GLN A 344 5.95 -20.23 -5.06
CA GLN A 344 4.64 -20.48 -5.66
C GLN A 344 4.54 -19.87 -7.06
N VAL A 345 5.01 -18.64 -7.23
CA VAL A 345 5.00 -17.92 -8.50
C VAL A 345 5.81 -18.68 -9.54
N ILE A 346 7.01 -19.15 -9.19
CA ILE A 346 7.88 -19.92 -10.10
C ILE A 346 7.25 -21.27 -10.47
N LEU A 347 6.65 -21.98 -9.50
CA LEU A 347 6.03 -23.28 -9.70
C LEU A 347 4.74 -23.24 -10.53
N THR A 348 4.00 -22.12 -10.48
CA THR A 348 2.69 -22.00 -11.12
C THR A 348 2.69 -21.22 -12.43
N LYS A 349 3.59 -20.25 -12.61
CA LYS A 349 3.65 -19.45 -13.86
C LYS A 349 4.18 -20.28 -15.02
N ARG A 350 3.49 -20.16 -16.17
CA ARG A 350 3.88 -20.82 -17.42
C ARG A 350 5.23 -20.34 -17.95
N ASP A 351 5.57 -19.07 -17.72
CA ASP A 351 6.79 -18.45 -18.24
C ASP A 351 8.06 -19.12 -17.71
N SER A 352 8.00 -19.67 -16.48
CA SER A 352 9.10 -20.40 -15.84
C SER A 352 9.50 -21.69 -16.57
N TYR A 353 8.66 -22.20 -17.47
CA TYR A 353 8.85 -23.48 -18.15
C TYR A 353 9.06 -23.34 -19.67
N ILE A 354 9.11 -22.11 -20.21
CA ILE A 354 9.28 -21.85 -21.65
C ILE A 354 10.60 -22.46 -22.17
N SER A 355 11.63 -22.54 -21.34
CA SER A 355 12.95 -23.10 -21.69
C SER A 355 12.94 -24.59 -22.03
N PHE A 356 11.88 -25.33 -21.65
CA PHE A 356 11.75 -26.77 -21.93
C PHE A 356 11.20 -27.08 -23.33
N GLY A 357 10.86 -26.05 -24.11
CA GLY A 357 10.54 -26.11 -25.55
C GLY A 357 9.20 -26.78 -25.88
N ASN A 358 8.97 -28.01 -25.43
CA ASN A 358 7.76 -28.79 -25.69
C ASN A 358 6.76 -28.68 -24.51
N GLU A 359 5.50 -28.36 -24.80
CA GLU A 359 4.42 -28.23 -23.80
C GLU A 359 4.28 -29.48 -22.92
N ALA A 360 4.43 -30.68 -23.50
CA ALA A 360 4.35 -31.93 -22.74
C ALA A 360 5.51 -32.08 -21.73
N SER A 361 6.71 -31.63 -22.09
CA SER A 361 7.88 -31.68 -21.20
C SER A 361 7.79 -30.61 -20.10
N ALA A 362 7.29 -29.42 -20.45
CA ALA A 362 7.04 -28.34 -19.50
C ALA A 362 6.01 -28.77 -18.44
N GLU A 363 4.90 -29.38 -18.85
CA GLU A 363 3.86 -29.84 -17.93
C GLU A 363 4.31 -31.04 -17.08
N ALA A 364 5.12 -31.96 -17.64
CA ALA A 364 5.72 -33.05 -16.88
C ALA A 364 6.67 -32.54 -15.79
N GLU A 365 7.52 -31.57 -16.12
CA GLU A 365 8.45 -30.96 -15.17
C GLU A 365 7.72 -30.13 -14.10
N ARG A 366 6.67 -29.41 -14.50
CA ARG A 366 5.78 -28.70 -13.57
C ARG A 366 5.13 -29.66 -12.58
N SER A 367 4.55 -30.74 -13.08
CA SER A 367 3.93 -31.79 -12.25
C SER A 367 4.94 -32.41 -11.28
N ARG A 368 6.16 -32.69 -11.75
CA ARG A 368 7.26 -33.20 -10.91
C ARG A 368 7.59 -32.23 -9.77
N ARG A 369 7.83 -30.95 -10.08
CA ARG A 369 8.18 -29.94 -9.06
C ARG A 369 7.04 -29.73 -8.06
N LEU A 370 5.80 -29.60 -8.53
CA LEU A 370 4.62 -29.50 -7.65
C LEU A 370 4.52 -30.69 -6.69
N GLN A 371 4.79 -31.91 -7.18
CA GLN A 371 4.77 -33.11 -6.35
C GLN A 371 5.89 -33.11 -5.28
N VAL A 372 7.08 -32.61 -5.61
CA VAL A 372 8.22 -32.51 -4.68
C VAL A 372 7.91 -31.53 -3.54
N PHE A 373 7.36 -30.36 -3.84
CA PHE A 373 7.06 -29.33 -2.83
C PHE A 373 5.72 -29.53 -2.11
N ARG A 374 4.92 -30.50 -2.53
CA ARG A 374 3.57 -30.74 -1.99
C ARG A 374 3.58 -30.87 -0.46
N SER A 375 4.39 -31.76 0.08
CA SER A 375 4.44 -32.00 1.53
C SER A 375 4.88 -30.75 2.31
N ALA A 376 5.80 -29.96 1.76
CA ALA A 376 6.25 -28.72 2.38
C ALA A 376 5.12 -27.69 2.50
N TYR A 377 4.32 -27.49 1.43
CA TYR A 377 3.15 -26.61 1.48
C TYR A 377 2.04 -27.16 2.39
N GLU A 378 1.83 -28.48 2.46
CA GLU A 378 0.86 -29.09 3.39
C GLU A 378 1.26 -28.83 4.87
N SER A 379 2.56 -28.93 5.17
CA SER A 379 3.12 -28.52 6.48
C SER A 379 2.96 -27.02 6.72
N LEU A 380 3.27 -26.18 5.72
CA LEU A 380 3.14 -24.72 5.83
C LEU A 380 1.70 -24.30 6.17
N VAL A 381 0.70 -24.81 5.45
CA VAL A 381 -0.73 -24.55 5.73
C VAL A 381 -1.06 -24.93 7.18
N SER A 382 -0.55 -26.07 7.64
CA SER A 382 -0.77 -26.52 9.02
C SER A 382 -0.12 -25.59 10.05
N LEU A 383 1.09 -25.09 9.79
CA LEU A 383 1.81 -24.18 10.67
C LEU A 383 1.17 -22.79 10.72
N VAL A 384 0.78 -22.21 9.58
CA VAL A 384 0.23 -20.85 9.57
C VAL A 384 -1.20 -20.79 10.11
N SER A 385 -1.95 -21.90 10.05
CA SER A 385 -3.36 -21.94 10.47
C SER A 385 -3.59 -21.60 11.96
N PHE A 386 -2.63 -21.87 12.85
CA PHE A 386 -2.82 -21.55 14.28
C PHE A 386 -2.48 -20.09 14.61
N ARG A 387 -1.75 -19.40 13.73
CA ARG A 387 -1.28 -18.01 13.92
C ARG A 387 -2.39 -16.99 13.87
N VAL A 388 -3.46 -17.30 13.14
CA VAL A 388 -4.62 -16.42 12.99
C VAL A 388 -5.60 -16.53 14.16
N GLN A 389 -5.33 -17.40 15.14
CA GLN A 389 -6.16 -17.59 16.31
C GLN A 389 -6.13 -16.36 17.21
N TYR A 390 -7.31 -15.93 17.66
CA TYR A 390 -7.41 -14.84 18.63
C TYR A 390 -6.62 -15.13 19.92
N PRO A 391 -5.85 -14.16 20.43
CA PRO A 391 -5.15 -14.29 21.71
C PRO A 391 -6.14 -14.36 22.89
N GLN A 392 -5.69 -14.85 24.04
CA GLN A 392 -6.58 -15.09 25.18
C GLN A 392 -7.08 -13.79 25.83
N ASP A 393 -6.22 -12.80 25.82
CA ASP A 393 -6.29 -11.44 26.35
C ASP A 393 -6.73 -10.40 25.30
N TYR A 394 -7.38 -10.84 24.20
CA TYR A 394 -7.79 -9.98 23.09
C TYR A 394 -8.55 -8.69 23.50
N GLN A 395 -9.29 -8.73 24.62
CA GLN A 395 -10.05 -7.57 25.12
C GLN A 395 -9.18 -6.54 25.85
N ASP A 396 -8.00 -6.95 26.33
CA ASP A 396 -7.08 -6.14 27.12
C ASP A 396 -5.88 -5.64 26.29
N LEU A 397 -5.81 -6.01 25.01
CA LEU A 397 -4.75 -5.60 24.09
C LEU A 397 -4.72 -4.09 23.86
N SER A 398 -3.51 -3.55 23.66
CA SER A 398 -3.35 -2.16 23.25
C SER A 398 -3.85 -1.93 21.82
N LEU A 399 -4.07 -0.67 21.45
CA LEU A 399 -4.45 -0.31 20.08
C LEU A 399 -3.38 -0.67 19.04
N GLU A 400 -2.11 -0.77 19.46
CA GLU A 400 -0.98 -1.13 18.59
C GLU A 400 -0.99 -2.64 18.35
N ASP A 401 -1.09 -3.45 19.42
CA ASP A 401 -1.15 -4.91 19.32
C ASP A 401 -2.39 -5.38 18.53
N LEU A 402 -3.52 -4.67 18.66
CA LEU A 402 -4.71 -4.95 17.85
C LEU A 402 -4.49 -4.70 16.36
N LYS A 403 -3.69 -3.70 15.99
CA LYS A 403 -3.34 -3.43 14.58
C LYS A 403 -2.36 -4.47 14.07
N GLU A 404 -1.38 -4.83 14.89
CA GLU A 404 -0.40 -5.86 14.57
C GLU A 404 -1.06 -7.23 14.36
N PHE A 405 -1.95 -7.65 15.26
CA PHE A 405 -2.72 -8.88 15.08
C PHE A 405 -3.60 -8.86 13.82
N LYS A 406 -4.20 -7.70 13.51
CA LYS A 406 -4.93 -7.54 12.24
C LYS A 406 -4.00 -7.66 11.03
N HIS A 407 -2.78 -7.15 11.11
CA HIS A 407 -1.76 -7.25 10.06
C HIS A 407 -1.32 -8.71 9.85
N THR A 408 -1.13 -9.46 10.92
CA THR A 408 -0.83 -10.91 10.86
C THR A 408 -1.88 -11.68 10.05
N ARG A 409 -3.15 -11.32 10.23
CA ARG A 409 -4.29 -11.96 9.54
C ARG A 409 -4.47 -11.44 8.12
N TYR A 410 -4.36 -10.13 7.89
CA TYR A 410 -4.66 -9.46 6.63
C TYR A 410 -3.62 -8.40 6.28
N ASP A 411 -3.29 -8.26 5.00
CA ASP A 411 -2.63 -7.05 4.51
C ASP A 411 -3.57 -5.83 4.67
N LEU A 412 -3.20 -4.90 5.55
CA LEU A 412 -3.95 -3.69 5.90
C LEU A 412 -4.10 -2.72 4.71
N ALA A 413 -3.33 -2.91 3.63
CA ALA A 413 -3.49 -2.14 2.40
C ALA A 413 -4.88 -2.30 1.76
N CYS A 414 -5.59 -3.41 2.03
CA CYS A 414 -6.95 -3.64 1.54
C CYS A 414 -8.05 -3.03 2.44
N CYS A 415 -7.73 -2.64 3.69
CA CYS A 415 -8.72 -2.17 4.66
C CYS A 415 -8.72 -0.65 4.89
N SER A 416 -7.79 0.10 4.29
CA SER A 416 -7.83 1.56 4.30
C SER A 416 -7.56 2.12 2.91
N SER A 417 -8.53 2.87 2.40
CA SER A 417 -8.39 3.65 1.17
C SER A 417 -7.19 4.59 1.27
N SER A 418 -6.30 4.48 0.28
CA SER A 418 -5.39 5.52 -0.18
C SER A 418 -4.39 6.11 0.81
N THR A 419 -3.24 5.46 0.99
CA THR A 419 -1.93 6.13 1.02
C THR A 419 -0.83 5.15 0.62
N LEU A 420 -0.40 5.24 -0.64
CA LEU A 420 0.82 4.60 -1.14
C LEU A 420 2.02 5.39 -0.63
N THR A 421 2.75 4.81 0.30
CA THR A 421 4.18 5.03 0.50
C THR A 421 4.84 3.67 0.51
N GLU A 422 5.99 3.57 -0.16
CA GLU A 422 6.83 2.37 -0.33
C GLU A 422 7.32 1.80 1.01
N SER A 423 6.44 1.10 1.71
CA SER A 423 6.80 0.21 2.81
C SER A 423 6.49 -1.20 2.35
N VAL A 424 7.52 -2.05 2.43
CA VAL A 424 7.56 -3.49 2.13
C VAL A 424 6.17 -4.11 2.11
N MET A 425 5.75 -4.67 0.96
CA MET A 425 4.53 -5.46 0.85
C MET A 425 4.67 -6.68 1.76
N LEU A 426 4.23 -6.55 3.01
CA LEU A 426 4.25 -7.62 3.99
C LEU A 426 3.14 -8.59 3.64
N ILE A 427 3.54 -9.80 3.26
CA ILE A 427 2.64 -10.90 2.94
C ILE A 427 1.99 -11.37 4.25
N ALA A 428 0.67 -11.36 4.35
CA ALA A 428 -0.04 -11.82 5.54
C ALA A 428 -0.27 -13.34 5.50
N VAL A 429 -0.73 -13.93 6.61
CA VAL A 429 -1.05 -15.38 6.64
C VAL A 429 -2.10 -15.75 5.60
N ALA A 430 -3.07 -14.88 5.34
CA ALA A 430 -4.08 -15.10 4.29
C ALA A 430 -3.46 -15.24 2.90
N ASP A 431 -2.43 -14.46 2.58
CA ASP A 431 -1.73 -14.51 1.30
C ASP A 431 -0.92 -15.80 1.17
N VAL A 432 -0.22 -16.22 2.23
CA VAL A 432 0.50 -17.51 2.26
C VAL A 432 -0.46 -18.70 2.06
N LEU A 433 -1.66 -18.64 2.63
CA LEU A 433 -2.69 -19.66 2.44
C LEU A 433 -3.21 -19.69 0.99
N ILE A 434 -3.39 -18.52 0.37
CA ILE A 434 -3.75 -18.37 -1.04
C ILE A 434 -2.65 -18.96 -1.94
N ASP A 435 -1.40 -18.66 -1.65
CA ASP A 435 -0.25 -19.18 -2.38
C ASP A 435 -0.18 -20.70 -2.25
N ALA A 436 -0.33 -21.24 -1.04
CA ALA A 436 -0.39 -22.68 -0.81
C ALA A 436 -1.56 -23.34 -1.56
N ALA A 437 -2.74 -22.71 -1.57
CA ALA A 437 -3.91 -23.21 -2.29
C ALA A 437 -3.69 -23.28 -3.81
N SER A 438 -2.90 -22.37 -4.36
CA SER A 438 -2.54 -22.39 -5.78
C SER A 438 -1.58 -23.54 -6.15
N VAL A 439 -0.73 -23.98 -5.22
CA VAL A 439 0.23 -25.08 -5.42
C VAL A 439 -0.41 -26.44 -5.15
N LEU A 440 -1.13 -26.58 -4.03
CA LEU A 440 -1.76 -27.84 -3.60
C LEU A 440 -3.07 -28.13 -4.33
N GLY A 441 -3.72 -27.07 -4.83
CA GLY A 441 -5.12 -27.07 -5.26
C GLY A 441 -6.07 -26.66 -4.12
N GLY A 442 -7.13 -25.94 -4.47
CA GLY A 442 -8.13 -25.45 -3.50
C GLY A 442 -8.78 -26.58 -2.71
N ASP A 443 -9.21 -27.65 -3.37
CA ASP A 443 -9.92 -28.76 -2.72
C ASP A 443 -9.02 -29.56 -1.77
N ALA A 444 -7.73 -29.74 -2.11
CA ALA A 444 -6.77 -30.41 -1.23
C ALA A 444 -6.47 -29.57 0.02
N THR A 445 -6.28 -28.26 -0.17
CA THR A 445 -6.05 -27.31 0.93
C THR A 445 -7.27 -27.23 1.84
N LEU A 446 -8.48 -27.22 1.25
CA LEU A 446 -9.74 -27.25 1.98
C LEU A 446 -9.86 -28.50 2.87
N LYS A 447 -9.44 -29.68 2.40
CA LYS A 447 -9.45 -30.91 3.22
C LYS A 447 -8.56 -30.79 4.46
N ILE A 448 -7.37 -30.21 4.33
CA ILE A 448 -6.44 -30.00 5.46
C ILE A 448 -7.07 -29.05 6.49
N LEU A 449 -7.63 -27.93 6.01
CA LEU A 449 -8.26 -26.94 6.87
C LEU A 449 -9.57 -27.44 7.49
N TYR A 450 -10.31 -28.31 6.80
CA TYR A 450 -11.53 -28.93 7.31
C TYR A 450 -11.26 -29.82 8.53
N ILE A 451 -10.18 -30.61 8.51
CA ILE A 451 -9.78 -31.43 9.67
C ILE A 451 -9.57 -30.52 10.89
N LYS A 452 -8.82 -29.43 10.73
CA LYS A 452 -8.61 -28.44 11.79
C LYS A 452 -9.91 -27.77 12.25
N PHE A 453 -10.83 -27.51 11.33
CA PHE A 453 -12.14 -26.95 11.65
C PHE A 453 -12.97 -27.90 12.49
N VAL A 454 -13.03 -29.19 12.15
CA VAL A 454 -13.75 -30.21 12.94
C VAL A 454 -13.15 -30.35 14.34
N GLU A 455 -11.82 -30.36 14.45
CA GLU A 455 -11.11 -30.37 15.74
C GLU A 455 -11.47 -29.14 16.58
N GLY A 456 -11.46 -27.94 15.98
CA GLY A 456 -11.85 -26.71 16.67
C GLY A 456 -13.33 -26.69 17.10
N VAL A 457 -14.23 -27.23 16.27
CA VAL A 457 -15.66 -27.36 16.60
C VAL A 457 -15.88 -28.30 17.77
N ALA A 458 -15.10 -29.39 17.87
CA ALA A 458 -15.17 -30.29 19.02
C ALA A 458 -14.80 -29.57 20.34
N CYS A 459 -13.84 -28.64 20.30
CA CYS A 459 -13.48 -27.83 21.48
C CYS A 459 -14.59 -26.86 21.93
N CYS A 460 -15.49 -26.43 21.03
CA CYS A 460 -16.63 -25.58 21.39
C CYS A 460 -17.62 -26.30 22.33
N GLY A 461 -17.69 -27.63 22.30
CA GLY A 461 -18.57 -28.44 23.17
C GLY A 461 -18.05 -28.64 24.60
N ASN A 462 -16.81 -28.21 24.90
CA ASN A 462 -16.18 -28.40 26.21
C ASN A 462 -16.64 -27.36 27.24
N LYS A 463 -16.41 -27.61 28.54
CA LYS A 463 -16.83 -26.75 29.67
C LYS A 463 -16.38 -25.28 29.57
N HIS A 464 -15.34 -24.99 28.78
CA HIS A 464 -14.79 -23.65 28.57
C HIS A 464 -15.31 -22.94 27.30
N ASN A 465 -16.07 -23.62 26.44
CA ASN A 465 -16.65 -23.09 25.19
C ASN A 465 -15.63 -22.32 24.33
N GLU A 466 -14.48 -22.97 24.06
CA GLU A 466 -13.36 -22.38 23.33
C GLU A 466 -13.68 -22.27 21.84
N TRP A 467 -14.12 -21.09 21.41
CA TRP A 467 -14.50 -20.79 20.03
C TRP A 467 -13.32 -20.41 19.12
N ARG A 468 -12.18 -20.02 19.70
CA ARG A 468 -11.04 -19.43 18.97
C ARG A 468 -10.41 -20.39 17.95
N PRO A 469 -10.19 -21.69 18.24
CA PRO A 469 -9.64 -22.61 17.25
C PRO A 469 -10.59 -22.85 16.07
N ALA A 470 -11.90 -22.93 16.32
CA ALA A 470 -12.91 -23.06 15.26
C ALA A 470 -12.93 -21.82 14.37
N GLU A 471 -12.81 -20.63 14.97
CA GLU A 471 -12.74 -19.36 14.24
C GLU A 471 -11.50 -19.26 13.36
N ALA A 472 -10.32 -19.61 13.89
CA ALA A 472 -9.05 -19.59 13.18
C ALA A 472 -9.09 -20.49 11.93
N ALA A 473 -9.59 -21.71 12.07
CA ALA A 473 -9.75 -22.64 10.96
C ALA A 473 -10.76 -22.12 9.92
N LEU A 474 -11.89 -21.56 10.37
CA LEU A 474 -12.91 -21.00 9.47
C LEU A 474 -12.40 -19.77 8.71
N PHE A 475 -11.57 -18.95 9.34
CA PHE A 475 -10.87 -17.86 8.69
C PHE A 475 -9.93 -18.36 7.57
N CYS A 476 -9.17 -19.42 7.84
CA CYS A 476 -8.29 -20.01 6.82
C CYS A 476 -9.11 -20.55 5.64
N ILE A 477 -10.24 -21.23 5.91
CA ILE A 477 -11.17 -21.72 4.87
C ILE A 477 -11.72 -20.55 4.04
N ARG A 478 -12.02 -19.41 4.66
CA ARG A 478 -12.45 -18.20 3.96
C ARG A 478 -11.34 -17.63 3.07
N ALA A 479 -10.10 -17.59 3.54
CA ALA A 479 -8.97 -17.01 2.81
C ALA A 479 -8.77 -17.70 1.44
N ILE A 480 -8.94 -19.02 1.37
CA ILE A 480 -8.75 -19.81 0.14
C ILE A 480 -9.99 -19.88 -0.76
N SER A 481 -11.08 -19.18 -0.43
CA SER A 481 -12.40 -19.32 -1.09
C SER A 481 -12.39 -19.14 -2.60
N THR A 482 -11.49 -18.33 -3.14
CA THR A 482 -11.35 -18.08 -4.58
C THR A 482 -10.76 -19.26 -5.37
N TYR A 483 -10.05 -20.17 -4.69
CA TYR A 483 -9.38 -21.34 -5.29
C TYR A 483 -10.19 -22.63 -5.16
N VAL A 484 -11.15 -22.66 -4.23
CA VAL A 484 -12.04 -23.81 -4.05
C VAL A 484 -13.04 -23.88 -5.19
N SER A 485 -13.27 -25.09 -5.69
CA SER A 485 -14.24 -25.30 -6.78
C SER A 485 -15.67 -24.91 -6.36
N VAL A 486 -16.37 -24.20 -7.25
CA VAL A 486 -17.78 -23.82 -7.03
C VAL A 486 -18.71 -25.04 -6.97
N VAL A 487 -18.27 -26.20 -7.48
CA VAL A 487 -19.00 -27.47 -7.46
C VAL A 487 -18.42 -28.49 -6.48
N GLU A 488 -17.60 -28.05 -5.53
CA GLU A 488 -17.06 -28.91 -4.48
C GLU A 488 -18.21 -29.53 -3.66
N ALA A 489 -18.25 -30.86 -3.60
CA ALA A 489 -19.40 -31.61 -3.10
C ALA A 489 -19.07 -32.53 -1.90
N GLU A 490 -17.80 -32.63 -1.51
CA GLU A 490 -17.35 -33.52 -0.45
C GLU A 490 -17.30 -32.77 0.89
N VAL A 491 -16.56 -31.66 0.95
CA VAL A 491 -16.20 -30.99 2.21
C VAL A 491 -17.12 -29.80 2.52
N MET A 492 -17.42 -28.96 1.52
CA MET A 492 -18.18 -27.74 1.68
C MET A 492 -19.60 -27.96 2.22
N PRO A 493 -20.37 -28.97 1.78
CA PRO A 493 -21.66 -29.27 2.41
C PRO A 493 -21.53 -29.56 3.90
N GLN A 494 -20.46 -30.22 4.32
CA GLN A 494 -20.21 -30.55 5.73
C GLN A 494 -19.86 -29.30 6.53
N VAL A 495 -19.00 -28.42 5.98
CA VAL A 495 -18.69 -27.11 6.58
C VAL A 495 -19.97 -26.31 6.78
N MET A 496 -20.81 -26.18 5.75
CA MET A 496 -22.06 -25.41 5.81
C MET A 496 -23.08 -26.00 6.80
N ALA A 497 -23.14 -27.32 6.96
CA ALA A 497 -23.99 -27.97 7.94
C ALA A 497 -23.55 -27.75 9.41
N LEU A 498 -22.27 -27.39 9.63
CA LEU A 498 -21.72 -27.08 10.95
C LEU A 498 -21.92 -25.62 11.37
N LEU A 499 -22.00 -24.68 10.43
CA LEU A 499 -22.13 -23.24 10.73
C LEU A 499 -23.30 -22.89 11.68
N PRO A 500 -24.52 -23.45 11.52
CA PRO A 500 -25.63 -23.13 12.42
C PRO A 500 -25.44 -23.64 13.86
N LYS A 501 -24.52 -24.59 14.08
CA LYS A 501 -24.26 -25.22 15.38
C LYS A 501 -23.20 -24.48 16.21
N LEU A 502 -22.53 -23.50 15.61
CA LEU A 502 -21.46 -22.75 16.25
C LEU A 502 -21.99 -21.78 17.34
N PRO A 503 -21.21 -21.50 18.38
CA PRO A 503 -21.61 -20.55 19.41
C PRO A 503 -21.75 -19.12 18.85
N GLN A 504 -22.73 -18.37 19.36
CA GLN A 504 -23.03 -17.00 18.94
C GLN A 504 -22.08 -15.96 19.57
N GLN A 505 -20.77 -16.22 19.50
CA GLN A 505 -19.74 -15.25 19.91
C GLN A 505 -19.52 -14.22 18.78
N PRO A 506 -19.45 -12.91 19.05
CA PRO A 506 -19.41 -11.88 18.01
C PRO A 506 -18.29 -12.08 16.97
N GLN A 507 -17.06 -12.33 17.41
CA GLN A 507 -15.91 -12.52 16.53
C GLN A 507 -16.05 -13.76 15.64
N LEU A 508 -16.52 -14.88 16.21
CA LEU A 508 -16.78 -16.09 15.43
C LEU A 508 -17.93 -15.86 14.43
N LEU A 509 -19.02 -15.23 14.87
CA LEU A 509 -20.18 -14.95 14.03
C LEU A 509 -19.82 -14.01 12.87
N GLN A 510 -18.93 -13.05 13.09
CA GLN A 510 -18.37 -12.19 12.05
C GLN A 510 -17.67 -13.03 10.98
N THR A 511 -16.77 -13.94 11.39
CA THR A 511 -16.07 -14.86 10.48
C THR A 511 -17.03 -15.79 9.77
N VAL A 512 -18.06 -16.33 10.45
CA VAL A 512 -19.13 -17.13 9.84
C VAL A 512 -19.85 -16.36 8.74
N CYS A 513 -20.28 -15.13 9.02
CA CYS A 513 -20.96 -14.29 8.03
C CYS A 513 -20.07 -14.06 6.81
N LEU A 514 -18.81 -13.70 7.02
CA LEU A 514 -17.89 -13.43 5.92
C LEU A 514 -17.54 -14.70 5.12
N THR A 515 -17.46 -15.87 5.76
CA THR A 515 -17.27 -17.15 5.05
C THR A 515 -18.50 -17.48 4.20
N ILE A 516 -19.71 -17.28 4.72
CA ILE A 516 -20.95 -17.44 3.93
C ILE A 516 -20.91 -16.55 2.69
N GLY A 517 -20.53 -15.29 2.85
CA GLY A 517 -20.40 -14.34 1.74
C GLY A 517 -19.33 -14.75 0.72
N ALA A 518 -18.20 -15.28 1.17
CA ALA A 518 -17.10 -15.72 0.30
C ALA A 518 -17.48 -16.93 -0.58
N TYR A 519 -18.34 -17.82 -0.06
CA TYR A 519 -18.83 -19.00 -0.78
C TYR A 519 -20.22 -18.81 -1.40
N SER A 520 -20.66 -17.57 -1.64
CA SER A 520 -21.96 -17.25 -2.26
C SER A 520 -22.18 -17.95 -3.60
N LYS A 521 -21.15 -18.02 -4.46
CA LYS A 521 -21.19 -18.74 -5.75
C LYS A 521 -21.45 -20.24 -5.58
N TRP A 522 -20.87 -20.84 -4.54
CA TRP A 522 -21.10 -22.25 -4.23
C TRP A 522 -22.56 -22.48 -3.84
N PHE A 523 -23.18 -21.57 -3.09
CA PHE A 523 -24.62 -21.64 -2.83
C PHE A 523 -25.43 -21.56 -4.13
N ASP A 524 -25.08 -20.71 -5.09
CA ASP A 524 -25.82 -20.70 -6.37
C ASP A 524 -25.67 -22.02 -7.15
N ALA A 525 -24.49 -22.67 -7.12
CA ALA A 525 -24.30 -23.95 -7.81
C ALA A 525 -24.89 -25.17 -7.08
N ALA A 526 -24.72 -25.26 -5.76
CA ALA A 526 -25.10 -26.41 -4.95
C ALA A 526 -26.58 -26.42 -4.54
N SER A 527 -27.22 -25.24 -4.43
CA SER A 527 -28.56 -25.13 -3.85
C SER A 527 -29.66 -25.56 -4.84
N SER A 528 -29.94 -26.86 -4.86
CA SER A 528 -31.28 -27.35 -5.23
C SER A 528 -32.22 -27.42 -4.01
N ASP A 529 -31.69 -27.27 -2.79
CA ASP A 529 -32.44 -27.31 -1.54
C ASP A 529 -32.67 -25.89 -0.95
N PRO A 530 -33.91 -25.37 -0.97
CA PRO A 530 -34.24 -24.07 -0.41
C PRO A 530 -34.00 -23.93 1.10
N SER A 531 -33.88 -25.04 1.85
CA SER A 531 -33.71 -25.03 3.30
C SER A 531 -32.34 -24.48 3.75
N ILE A 532 -31.29 -24.73 2.95
CA ILE A 532 -29.93 -24.24 3.22
C ILE A 532 -29.89 -22.71 3.13
N LEU A 533 -30.50 -22.14 2.09
CA LEU A 533 -30.56 -20.70 1.89
C LEU A 533 -31.37 -20.00 3.00
N ALA A 534 -32.47 -20.60 3.43
CA ALA A 534 -33.26 -20.08 4.56
C ALA A 534 -32.46 -20.08 5.88
N SER A 535 -31.70 -21.16 6.14
CA SER A 535 -30.80 -21.24 7.31
C SER A 535 -29.71 -20.16 7.27
N VAL A 536 -29.09 -19.95 6.11
CA VAL A 536 -28.07 -18.91 5.90
C VAL A 536 -28.65 -17.51 6.13
N LEU A 537 -29.83 -17.20 5.57
CA LEU A 537 -30.48 -15.90 5.77
C LEU A 537 -30.84 -15.66 7.24
N SER A 538 -31.21 -16.71 7.98
CA SER A 538 -31.44 -16.64 9.42
C SER A 538 -30.15 -16.30 10.19
N ILE A 539 -29.03 -16.94 9.85
CA ILE A 539 -27.71 -16.64 10.45
C ILE A 539 -27.31 -15.19 10.17
N LEU A 540 -27.44 -14.72 8.94
CA LEU A 540 -27.10 -13.34 8.58
C LEU A 540 -27.98 -12.33 9.33
N THR A 541 -29.28 -12.61 9.47
CA THR A 541 -30.19 -11.75 10.25
C THR A 541 -29.81 -11.74 11.73
N SER A 542 -29.42 -12.88 12.30
CA SER A 542 -28.86 -12.96 13.66
C SER A 542 -27.61 -12.10 13.80
N GLY A 543 -26.66 -12.24 12.87
CA GLY A 543 -25.42 -11.45 12.82
C GLY A 543 -25.65 -9.94 12.75
N MET A 544 -26.66 -9.49 12.01
CA MET A 544 -27.07 -8.07 11.97
C MET A 544 -27.60 -7.53 13.31
N SER A 545 -28.02 -8.40 14.23
CA SER A 545 -28.56 -7.99 15.55
C SER A 545 -27.55 -8.06 16.70
N THR A 546 -26.43 -8.77 16.54
CA THR A 546 -25.49 -9.06 17.64
C THR A 546 -24.58 -7.87 17.99
N SER A 547 -23.72 -7.43 17.08
CA SER A 547 -22.82 -6.27 17.24
C SER A 547 -22.71 -5.47 15.93
N GLU A 548 -22.10 -4.28 15.98
CA GLU A 548 -21.88 -3.46 14.77
C GLU A 548 -20.91 -4.14 13.79
N ASP A 549 -19.80 -4.71 14.29
CA ASP A 549 -18.82 -5.44 13.46
C ASP A 549 -19.43 -6.69 12.79
N THR A 550 -20.28 -7.43 13.51
CA THR A 550 -21.00 -8.56 12.91
C THR A 550 -22.06 -8.10 11.94
N ALA A 551 -22.70 -6.96 12.19
CA ALA A 551 -23.70 -6.40 11.31
C ALA A 551 -23.10 -5.94 9.98
N ALA A 552 -21.93 -5.30 10.00
CA ALA A 552 -21.19 -4.94 8.79
C ALA A 552 -20.82 -6.20 7.98
N ALA A 553 -20.25 -7.21 8.63
CA ALA A 553 -19.93 -8.50 8.01
C ALA A 553 -21.16 -9.21 7.43
N ALA A 554 -22.26 -9.23 8.16
CA ALA A 554 -23.51 -9.85 7.73
C ALA A 554 -24.16 -9.10 6.57
N ALA A 555 -24.15 -7.77 6.57
CA ALA A 555 -24.67 -6.95 5.47
C ALA A 555 -23.85 -7.16 4.18
N LEU A 556 -22.53 -7.24 4.29
CA LEU A 556 -21.66 -7.55 3.15
C LEU A 556 -21.93 -8.96 2.61
N ALA A 557 -22.02 -9.96 3.48
CA ALA A 557 -22.32 -11.33 3.09
C ALA A 557 -23.71 -11.47 2.46
N PHE A 558 -24.71 -10.76 3.00
CA PHE A 558 -26.05 -10.69 2.45
C PHE A 558 -26.05 -10.15 1.02
N ARG A 559 -25.25 -9.10 0.75
CA ARG A 559 -25.05 -8.57 -0.60
C ARG A 559 -24.46 -9.60 -1.55
N HIS A 560 -23.43 -10.34 -1.15
CA HIS A 560 -22.83 -11.40 -1.97
C HIS A 560 -23.83 -12.51 -2.30
N ILE A 561 -24.58 -12.98 -1.30
CA ILE A 561 -25.63 -13.99 -1.50
C ILE A 561 -26.73 -13.48 -2.43
N CYS A 562 -27.16 -12.23 -2.29
CA CYS A 562 -28.15 -11.64 -3.20
C CYS A 562 -27.63 -11.48 -4.63
N ASP A 563 -26.37 -11.10 -4.83
CA ASP A 563 -25.79 -10.94 -6.17
C ASP A 563 -25.71 -12.28 -6.93
N ASP A 564 -25.16 -13.31 -6.28
CA ASP A 564 -24.95 -14.63 -6.90
C ASP A 564 -26.25 -15.46 -6.96
N CYS A 565 -27.07 -15.46 -5.91
CA CYS A 565 -28.30 -16.27 -5.82
C CYS A 565 -29.58 -15.52 -6.24
N ARG A 566 -29.48 -14.35 -6.90
CA ARG A 566 -30.61 -13.44 -7.21
C ARG A 566 -31.85 -14.13 -7.79
N LYS A 567 -31.67 -15.06 -8.74
CA LYS A 567 -32.78 -15.77 -9.40
C LYS A 567 -33.59 -16.63 -8.44
N LYS A 568 -32.91 -17.26 -7.47
CA LYS A 568 -33.53 -18.13 -6.46
C LYS A 568 -34.20 -17.31 -5.34
N LEU A 569 -33.70 -16.09 -5.12
CA LEU A 569 -34.18 -15.18 -4.08
C LEU A 569 -35.41 -14.36 -4.47
N CYS A 570 -35.83 -14.35 -5.75
CA CYS A 570 -37.06 -13.69 -6.19
C CYS A 570 -38.31 -14.12 -5.39
N GLY A 571 -38.37 -15.37 -4.92
CA GLY A 571 -39.48 -15.88 -4.10
C GLY A 571 -39.46 -15.44 -2.63
N TYR A 572 -38.36 -14.83 -2.16
CA TYR A 572 -38.16 -14.44 -0.75
C TYR A 572 -38.18 -12.92 -0.54
N LEU A 573 -38.61 -12.15 -1.54
CA LEU A 573 -38.54 -10.68 -1.55
C LEU A 573 -39.13 -10.03 -0.31
N ASP A 574 -40.32 -10.46 0.15
CA ASP A 574 -40.98 -9.87 1.33
C ASP A 574 -40.11 -9.97 2.59
N GLY A 575 -39.42 -11.11 2.78
CA GLY A 575 -38.48 -11.31 3.87
C GLY A 575 -37.28 -10.39 3.77
N LEU A 576 -36.70 -10.25 2.57
CA LEU A 576 -35.56 -9.37 2.32
C LEU A 576 -35.93 -7.88 2.52
N TYR A 577 -37.14 -7.48 2.09
CA TYR A 577 -37.67 -6.13 2.33
C TYR A 577 -37.85 -5.82 3.80
N ASN A 578 -38.32 -6.79 4.60
CA ASN A 578 -38.47 -6.60 6.04
C ASN A 578 -37.11 -6.38 6.72
N VAL A 579 -36.07 -7.14 6.35
CA VAL A 579 -34.69 -6.92 6.84
C VAL A 579 -34.21 -5.52 6.48
N TYR A 580 -34.36 -5.12 5.21
CA TYR A 580 -33.96 -3.78 4.74
C TYR A 580 -34.69 -2.65 5.46
N ARG A 581 -36.02 -2.74 5.57
CA ARG A 581 -36.84 -1.70 6.21
C ARG A 581 -36.45 -1.53 7.68
N THR A 582 -36.23 -2.65 8.38
CA THR A 582 -35.81 -2.65 9.80
C THR A 582 -34.43 -2.00 9.94
N ALA A 583 -33.48 -2.31 9.05
CA ALA A 583 -32.13 -1.74 9.07
C ALA A 583 -32.10 -0.25 8.68
N VAL A 584 -32.92 0.17 7.71
CA VAL A 584 -32.92 1.55 7.19
C VAL A 584 -33.67 2.53 8.09
N ASN A 585 -34.78 2.10 8.69
CA ASN A 585 -35.54 2.94 9.60
C ASN A 585 -34.85 3.10 10.97
N GLY A 586 -33.88 2.24 11.30
CA GLY A 586 -33.29 2.17 12.64
C GLY A 586 -34.28 1.70 13.71
N GLU A 587 -35.44 1.19 13.28
CA GLU A 587 -36.50 0.67 14.13
C GLU A 587 -36.33 -0.85 14.26
N GLY A 588 -35.67 -1.32 15.33
CA GLY A 588 -35.57 -2.76 15.59
C GLY A 588 -34.31 -3.18 16.36
N SER A 589 -34.08 -4.49 16.41
CA SER A 589 -32.91 -5.10 17.05
C SER A 589 -31.64 -5.09 16.19
N LEU A 590 -31.71 -4.59 14.94
CA LEU A 590 -30.58 -4.59 14.00
C LEU A 590 -29.63 -3.42 14.29
N LYS A 591 -28.33 -3.70 14.34
CA LYS A 591 -27.26 -2.73 14.64
C LYS A 591 -26.48 -2.31 13.39
N VAL A 592 -27.16 -2.29 12.23
CA VAL A 592 -26.55 -1.99 10.93
C VAL A 592 -26.31 -0.48 10.81
N SER A 593 -25.07 -0.07 10.54
CA SER A 593 -24.74 1.34 10.36
C SER A 593 -25.35 1.91 9.08
N ALA A 594 -25.41 3.24 8.97
CA ALA A 594 -25.88 3.91 7.75
C ALA A 594 -25.03 3.53 6.52
N GLU A 595 -23.73 3.31 6.69
CA GLU A 595 -22.79 2.94 5.62
C GLU A 595 -22.99 1.49 5.20
N ASP A 596 -23.11 0.57 6.15
CA ASP A 596 -23.36 -0.85 5.88
C ASP A 596 -24.75 -1.09 5.28
N SER A 597 -25.73 -0.24 5.59
CA SER A 597 -27.07 -0.31 5.00
C SER A 597 -27.05 -0.16 3.48
N LEU A 598 -26.01 0.47 2.90
CA LEU A 598 -25.84 0.55 1.45
C LEU A 598 -25.63 -0.83 0.81
N HIS A 599 -25.01 -1.78 1.52
CA HIS A 599 -24.90 -3.16 1.04
C HIS A 599 -26.27 -3.84 0.93
N LEU A 600 -27.19 -3.54 1.84
CA LEU A 600 -28.56 -4.06 1.78
C LEU A 600 -29.36 -3.44 0.62
N VAL A 601 -29.17 -2.14 0.36
CA VAL A 601 -29.76 -1.46 -0.80
C VAL A 601 -29.25 -2.07 -2.10
N GLU A 602 -27.93 -2.28 -2.20
CA GLU A 602 -27.29 -2.92 -3.35
C GLU A 602 -27.86 -4.33 -3.58
N ALA A 603 -27.91 -5.13 -2.52
CA ALA A 603 -28.43 -6.49 -2.53
C ALA A 603 -29.85 -6.57 -3.10
N LEU A 604 -30.78 -5.78 -2.56
CA LEU A 604 -32.16 -5.75 -3.03
C LEU A 604 -32.28 -5.23 -4.46
N SER A 605 -31.50 -4.21 -4.82
CA SER A 605 -31.50 -3.65 -6.18
C SER A 605 -31.08 -4.69 -7.23
N MET A 606 -30.13 -5.56 -6.90
CA MET A 606 -29.69 -6.67 -7.75
C MET A 606 -30.78 -7.74 -7.90
N VAL A 607 -31.51 -8.08 -6.83
CA VAL A 607 -32.63 -9.05 -6.90
C VAL A 607 -33.79 -8.49 -7.73
N ILE A 608 -34.15 -7.21 -7.54
CA ILE A 608 -35.20 -6.53 -8.31
C ILE A 608 -34.91 -6.55 -9.82
N THR A 609 -33.64 -6.52 -10.21
CA THR A 609 -33.23 -6.57 -11.61
C THR A 609 -33.67 -7.86 -12.31
N GLU A 610 -33.79 -8.99 -11.60
CA GLU A 610 -34.24 -10.26 -12.19
C GLU A 610 -35.78 -10.37 -12.28
N LEU A 611 -36.53 -9.41 -11.73
CA LEU A 611 -37.99 -9.42 -11.80
C LEU A 611 -38.51 -8.97 -13.19
N PRO A 612 -39.69 -9.47 -13.61
CA PRO A 612 -40.41 -8.91 -14.75
C PRO A 612 -40.68 -7.40 -14.55
N GLN A 613 -40.67 -6.65 -15.65
CA GLN A 613 -40.74 -5.17 -15.64
C GLN A 613 -41.89 -4.59 -14.76
N VAL A 614 -43.06 -5.21 -14.79
CA VAL A 614 -44.24 -4.74 -14.02
C VAL A 614 -44.01 -4.89 -12.50
N ASP A 615 -43.45 -6.03 -12.09
CA ASP A 615 -43.19 -6.32 -10.68
C ASP A 615 -41.94 -5.55 -10.20
N ALA A 616 -40.94 -5.39 -11.08
CA ALA A 616 -39.76 -4.59 -10.82
C ALA A 616 -40.11 -3.12 -10.51
N LYS A 617 -41.09 -2.53 -11.23
CA LYS A 617 -41.55 -1.17 -10.95
C LYS A 617 -42.17 -1.03 -9.56
N LYS A 618 -43.05 -1.95 -9.18
CA LYS A 618 -43.66 -1.97 -7.83
C LYS A 618 -42.61 -2.20 -6.74
N ALA A 619 -41.70 -3.13 -6.98
CA ALA A 619 -40.61 -3.46 -6.08
C ALA A 619 -39.67 -2.25 -5.88
N LEU A 620 -39.32 -1.55 -6.97
CA LEU A 620 -38.53 -0.31 -6.93
C LEU A 620 -39.22 0.80 -6.13
N GLU A 621 -40.53 0.98 -6.30
CA GLU A 621 -41.32 1.94 -5.52
C GLU A 621 -41.27 1.62 -4.02
N MET A 622 -41.41 0.34 -3.66
CA MET A 622 -41.29 -0.13 -2.27
C MET A 622 -39.87 0.06 -1.70
N LEU A 623 -38.83 -0.15 -2.50
CA LEU A 623 -37.44 0.05 -2.10
C LEU A 623 -37.11 1.53 -1.83
N CYS A 624 -37.70 2.43 -2.62
CA CYS A 624 -37.52 3.88 -2.48
C CYS A 624 -38.24 4.45 -1.25
N LEU A 625 -39.36 3.86 -0.81
CA LEU A 625 -40.22 4.44 0.22
C LEU A 625 -39.50 4.75 1.56
N PRO A 626 -38.69 3.84 2.16
CA PRO A 626 -37.94 4.14 3.38
C PRO A 626 -36.89 5.25 3.24
N VAL A 627 -36.51 5.58 2.00
CA VAL A 627 -35.57 6.67 1.68
C VAL A 627 -36.30 7.99 1.46
N VAL A 628 -37.48 7.94 0.82
CA VAL A 628 -38.33 9.11 0.52
C VAL A 628 -38.89 9.72 1.80
N THR A 629 -39.44 8.91 2.71
CA THR A 629 -40.18 9.41 3.89
C THR A 629 -39.35 10.38 4.74
N PRO A 630 -38.11 10.06 5.16
CA PRO A 630 -37.31 10.97 5.98
C PRO A 630 -36.94 12.26 5.25
N LEU A 631 -36.60 12.19 3.96
CA LEU A 631 -36.27 13.38 3.16
C LEU A 631 -37.49 14.29 2.98
N GLN A 632 -38.66 13.71 2.72
CA GLN A 632 -39.89 14.47 2.57
C GLN A 632 -40.29 15.13 3.90
N GLU A 633 -40.12 14.44 5.03
CA GLU A 633 -40.36 15.03 6.36
C GLU A 633 -39.42 16.22 6.63
N ILE A 634 -38.13 16.12 6.28
CA ILE A 634 -37.18 17.22 6.42
C ILE A 634 -37.56 18.40 5.53
N ILE A 635 -37.98 18.15 4.28
CA ILE A 635 -38.41 19.21 3.35
C ILE A 635 -39.70 19.87 3.86
N ASN A 636 -40.65 19.10 4.37
CA ASN A 636 -41.93 19.60 4.86
C ASN A 636 -41.79 20.46 6.13
N GLN A 637 -40.69 20.32 6.88
CA GLN A 637 -40.37 21.18 8.03
C GLN A 637 -39.98 22.62 7.62
N GLY A 638 -39.71 22.86 6.33
CA GLY A 638 -39.46 24.18 5.77
C GLY A 638 -37.98 24.47 5.43
N PRO A 639 -37.72 25.52 4.63
CA PRO A 639 -36.41 25.77 4.03
C PRO A 639 -35.32 26.12 5.05
N GLU A 640 -35.66 26.82 6.14
CA GLU A 640 -34.70 27.19 7.19
C GLU A 640 -34.14 25.96 7.91
N ILE A 641 -34.97 24.94 8.13
CA ILE A 641 -34.56 23.71 8.80
C ILE A 641 -33.69 22.88 7.86
N LEU A 642 -34.10 22.73 6.60
CA LEU A 642 -33.30 22.06 5.58
C LEU A 642 -31.91 22.70 5.41
N GLN A 643 -31.83 24.04 5.45
CA GLN A 643 -30.55 24.75 5.38
C GLN A 643 -29.64 24.47 6.59
N LYS A 644 -30.20 24.32 7.80
CA LYS A 644 -29.44 24.11 9.05
C LYS A 644 -29.13 22.64 9.36
N LYS A 645 -29.76 21.69 8.65
CA LYS A 645 -29.52 20.26 8.85
C LYS A 645 -28.08 19.86 8.55
N HIS A 646 -27.59 18.85 9.27
CA HIS A 646 -26.24 18.35 9.06
C HIS A 646 -26.17 17.61 7.71
N PRO A 647 -25.11 17.80 6.87
CA PRO A 647 -25.02 17.17 5.55
C PRO A 647 -25.23 15.65 5.58
N ARG A 648 -24.71 14.97 6.62
CA ARG A 648 -24.82 13.51 6.78
C ARG A 648 -26.27 13.03 6.84
N ASP A 649 -27.17 13.82 7.42
CA ASP A 649 -28.59 13.47 7.54
C ASP A 649 -29.29 13.42 6.17
N LEU A 650 -28.76 14.13 5.18
CA LEU A 650 -29.26 14.12 3.80
C LEU A 650 -28.50 13.09 2.96
N THR A 651 -27.17 13.11 3.01
CA THR A 651 -26.31 12.31 2.12
C THR A 651 -26.51 10.82 2.32
N VAL A 652 -26.84 10.35 3.53
CA VAL A 652 -27.14 8.93 3.77
C VAL A 652 -28.32 8.46 2.92
N HIS A 653 -29.41 9.24 2.84
CA HIS A 653 -30.57 8.89 2.04
C HIS A 653 -30.32 9.09 0.54
N ILE A 654 -29.63 10.17 0.16
CA ILE A 654 -29.30 10.44 -1.24
C ILE A 654 -28.35 9.35 -1.81
N ASP A 655 -27.40 8.87 -1.02
CA ASP A 655 -26.49 7.79 -1.43
C ASP A 655 -27.23 6.46 -1.60
N ARG A 656 -28.27 6.19 -0.81
CA ARG A 656 -29.14 5.03 -1.03
C ARG A 656 -29.81 5.13 -2.40
N PHE A 657 -30.35 6.28 -2.81
CA PHE A 657 -30.87 6.46 -4.17
C PHE A 657 -29.80 6.24 -5.25
N ALA A 658 -28.59 6.75 -5.03
CA ALA A 658 -27.49 6.54 -5.96
C ALA A 658 -27.20 5.05 -6.18
N TYR A 659 -27.24 4.24 -5.13
CA TYR A 659 -27.09 2.79 -5.21
C TYR A 659 -28.27 2.13 -5.91
N ILE A 660 -29.51 2.48 -5.56
CA ILE A 660 -30.72 1.98 -6.22
C ILE A 660 -30.63 2.19 -7.73
N PHE A 661 -30.37 3.42 -8.18
CA PHE A 661 -30.30 3.74 -9.59
C PHE A 661 -29.11 3.08 -10.31
N ARG A 662 -28.02 2.79 -9.60
CA ARG A 662 -26.85 2.12 -10.16
C ARG A 662 -27.11 0.64 -10.45
N TYR A 663 -27.79 -0.05 -9.53
CA TYR A 663 -27.87 -1.51 -9.54
C TYR A 663 -29.19 -2.06 -10.07
N VAL A 664 -30.28 -1.29 -10.08
CA VAL A 664 -31.55 -1.71 -10.70
C VAL A 664 -31.46 -1.52 -12.22
N ASN A 665 -31.29 -2.61 -12.98
CA ASN A 665 -31.16 -2.56 -14.44
C ASN A 665 -32.52 -2.62 -15.17
N HIS A 666 -33.43 -1.71 -14.82
CA HIS A 666 -34.73 -1.52 -15.48
C HIS A 666 -34.88 -0.05 -15.92
N PRO A 667 -34.45 0.32 -17.14
CA PRO A 667 -34.32 1.72 -17.56
C PRO A 667 -35.60 2.57 -17.43
N GLU A 668 -36.75 2.00 -17.82
CA GLU A 668 -38.06 2.66 -17.74
C GLU A 668 -38.52 2.84 -16.30
N ALA A 669 -38.35 1.82 -15.45
CA ALA A 669 -38.72 1.90 -14.04
C ALA A 669 -37.88 2.95 -13.29
N VAL A 670 -36.58 3.02 -13.58
CA VAL A 670 -35.68 4.05 -13.02
C VAL A 670 -36.03 5.44 -13.55
N ALA A 671 -36.44 5.57 -14.83
CA ALA A 671 -36.87 6.84 -15.41
C ALA A 671 -38.15 7.36 -14.75
N ASP A 672 -39.13 6.49 -14.53
CA ASP A 672 -40.36 6.82 -13.81
C ASP A 672 -40.07 7.20 -12.35
N ALA A 673 -39.16 6.48 -11.69
CA ALA A 673 -38.77 6.75 -10.31
C ALA A 673 -38.10 8.13 -10.18
N ILE A 674 -37.10 8.45 -11.00
CA ILE A 674 -36.43 9.75 -10.93
C ILE A 674 -37.38 10.90 -11.27
N GLN A 675 -38.32 10.71 -12.20
CA GLN A 675 -39.32 11.72 -12.52
C GLN A 675 -40.20 12.05 -11.30
N ARG A 676 -40.60 11.04 -10.52
CA ARG A 676 -41.38 11.24 -9.29
C ARG A 676 -40.55 11.83 -8.14
N LEU A 677 -39.26 11.49 -8.08
CA LEU A 677 -38.33 11.95 -7.04
C LEU A 677 -37.73 13.33 -7.33
N TRP A 678 -37.85 13.83 -8.57
CA TRP A 678 -37.28 15.10 -8.99
C TRP A 678 -37.69 16.30 -8.11
N PRO A 679 -38.94 16.47 -7.64
CA PRO A 679 -39.31 17.57 -6.74
C PRO A 679 -38.51 17.59 -5.43
N ILE A 680 -38.19 16.41 -4.88
CA ILE A 680 -37.35 16.27 -3.67
C ILE A 680 -35.92 16.70 -3.98
N PHE A 681 -35.37 16.21 -5.10
CA PHE A 681 -34.01 16.55 -5.50
C PHE A 681 -33.87 18.04 -5.80
N LYS A 682 -34.84 18.64 -6.49
CA LYS A 682 -34.87 20.07 -6.79
C LYS A 682 -34.91 20.91 -5.51
N ALA A 683 -35.75 20.57 -4.53
CA ALA A 683 -35.77 21.29 -3.25
C ALA A 683 -34.40 21.27 -2.54
N ILE A 684 -33.66 20.17 -2.63
CA ILE A 684 -32.31 20.06 -2.08
C ILE A 684 -31.31 20.84 -2.91
N PHE A 685 -31.37 20.77 -4.25
CA PHE A 685 -30.55 21.61 -5.15
C PHE A 685 -30.70 23.09 -4.82
N ASP A 686 -31.93 23.59 -4.70
CA ASP A 686 -32.21 25.01 -4.49
C ASP A 686 -31.71 25.52 -3.12
N ILE A 687 -31.82 24.71 -2.05
CA ILE A 687 -31.56 25.15 -0.67
C ILE A 687 -30.13 24.81 -0.20
N ARG A 688 -29.53 23.74 -0.73
CA ARG A 688 -28.22 23.21 -0.29
C ARG A 688 -27.12 23.33 -1.34
N ALA A 689 -27.29 24.11 -2.40
CA ALA A 689 -26.28 24.30 -3.44
C ALA A 689 -24.91 24.77 -2.93
N TRP A 690 -24.85 25.44 -1.77
CA TRP A 690 -23.60 25.87 -1.15
C TRP A 690 -22.79 24.73 -0.50
N ASP A 691 -23.43 23.61 -0.16
CA ASP A 691 -22.81 22.49 0.56
C ASP A 691 -22.29 21.42 -0.41
N MET A 692 -20.96 21.37 -0.56
CA MET A 692 -20.27 20.49 -1.51
C MET A 692 -20.60 19.01 -1.29
N ARG A 693 -20.64 18.54 -0.04
CA ARG A 693 -20.84 17.12 0.27
C ARG A 693 -22.24 16.64 -0.14
N THR A 694 -23.26 17.46 0.10
CA THR A 694 -24.64 17.15 -0.30
C THR A 694 -24.78 17.17 -1.83
N MET A 695 -24.20 18.16 -2.50
CA MET A 695 -24.26 18.27 -3.95
C MET A 695 -23.51 17.16 -4.68
N GLU A 696 -22.36 16.70 -4.16
CA GLU A 696 -21.65 15.55 -4.70
C GLU A 696 -22.49 14.27 -4.63
N SER A 697 -23.12 14.01 -3.48
CA SER A 697 -24.04 12.89 -3.28
C SER A 697 -25.23 12.96 -4.24
N LEU A 698 -25.85 14.14 -4.37
CA LEU A 698 -27.01 14.36 -5.24
C LEU A 698 -26.67 14.24 -6.73
N CYS A 699 -25.56 14.83 -7.16
CA CYS A 699 -25.04 14.69 -8.52
C CYS A 699 -24.67 13.25 -8.84
N ARG A 700 -24.12 12.49 -7.86
CA ARG A 700 -23.82 11.06 -8.00
C ARG A 700 -25.10 10.23 -8.16
N ALA A 701 -26.19 10.55 -7.45
CA ALA A 701 -27.48 9.91 -7.64
C ALA A 701 -28.04 10.19 -9.05
N CYS A 702 -28.06 11.46 -9.47
CA CYS A 702 -28.49 11.86 -10.81
C CYS A 702 -27.66 11.19 -11.91
N LYS A 703 -26.33 11.10 -11.73
CA LYS A 703 -25.42 10.40 -12.65
C LYS A 703 -25.83 8.95 -12.87
N TYR A 704 -26.10 8.20 -11.81
CA TYR A 704 -26.49 6.80 -11.95
C TYR A 704 -27.87 6.66 -12.57
N ALA A 705 -28.82 7.52 -12.22
CA ALA A 705 -30.12 7.56 -12.89
C ALA A 705 -29.96 7.78 -14.41
N VAL A 706 -29.17 8.77 -14.81
CA VAL A 706 -28.86 9.10 -16.21
C VAL A 706 -28.23 7.91 -16.94
N ARG A 707 -27.23 7.25 -16.32
CA ARG A 707 -26.54 6.08 -16.88
C ARG A 707 -27.46 4.88 -17.11
N THR A 708 -28.39 4.65 -16.20
CA THR A 708 -29.28 3.49 -16.24
C THR A 708 -30.48 3.74 -17.16
N SER A 709 -31.15 4.88 -17.04
CA SER A 709 -32.34 5.20 -17.84
C SER A 709 -32.05 5.63 -19.28
N LYS A 710 -30.86 6.19 -19.56
CA LYS A 710 -30.46 6.62 -20.90
C LYS A 710 -31.57 7.45 -21.58
N ARG A 711 -31.98 7.08 -22.81
CA ARG A 711 -33.00 7.78 -23.62
C ARG A 711 -34.38 7.91 -22.93
N PHE A 712 -34.70 7.05 -21.96
CA PHE A 712 -35.97 7.11 -21.25
C PHE A 712 -36.06 8.31 -20.28
N MET A 713 -34.95 9.01 -20.00
CA MET A 713 -34.92 10.18 -19.11
C MET A 713 -35.38 11.50 -19.77
N GLY A 714 -35.77 11.47 -21.05
CA GLY A 714 -35.82 12.64 -21.95
C GLY A 714 -36.53 13.91 -21.42
N ILE A 715 -37.58 13.81 -20.60
CA ILE A 715 -38.26 15.01 -20.05
C ILE A 715 -37.54 15.56 -18.81
N THR A 716 -37.05 14.68 -17.93
CA THR A 716 -36.41 15.05 -16.65
C THR A 716 -34.99 15.60 -16.86
N ILE A 717 -34.29 15.14 -17.91
CA ILE A 717 -32.90 15.58 -18.17
C ILE A 717 -32.80 17.07 -18.47
N GLY A 718 -33.76 17.64 -19.20
CA GLY A 718 -33.77 19.08 -19.51
C GLY A 718 -33.84 19.93 -18.23
N ALA A 719 -34.73 19.56 -17.30
CA ALA A 719 -34.85 20.24 -16.01
C ALA A 719 -33.60 20.11 -15.14
N ILE A 720 -32.93 18.94 -15.16
CA ILE A 720 -31.66 18.74 -14.45
C ILE A 720 -30.57 19.66 -15.01
N LEU A 721 -30.42 19.72 -16.34
CA LEU A 721 -29.36 20.51 -16.97
C LEU A 721 -29.55 22.02 -16.78
N GLU A 722 -30.79 22.50 -16.85
CA GLU A 722 -31.11 23.91 -16.61
C GLU A 722 -30.75 24.32 -15.17
N GLU A 723 -31.05 23.47 -14.19
CA GLU A 723 -30.69 23.69 -12.80
C GLU A 723 -29.17 23.72 -12.58
N ILE A 724 -28.45 22.74 -13.15
CA ILE A 724 -26.98 22.64 -13.05
C ILE A 724 -26.32 23.91 -13.61
N GLN A 725 -26.80 24.40 -14.75
CA GLN A 725 -26.29 25.63 -15.35
C GLN A 725 -26.44 26.82 -14.41
N GLY A 726 -27.63 26.99 -13.80
CA GLY A 726 -27.89 28.08 -12.85
C GLY A 726 -27.01 28.01 -11.61
N LEU A 727 -26.92 26.83 -11.00
CA LEU A 727 -26.18 26.62 -9.75
C LEU A 727 -24.66 26.72 -9.94
N TYR A 728 -24.12 26.24 -11.07
CA TYR A 728 -22.69 26.31 -11.32
C TYR A 728 -22.20 27.77 -11.42
N GLN A 729 -23.02 28.67 -11.98
CA GLN A 729 -22.66 30.10 -12.02
C GLN A 729 -22.49 30.69 -10.61
N GLN A 730 -23.26 30.22 -9.62
CA GLN A 730 -23.24 30.73 -8.26
C GLN A 730 -22.19 30.07 -7.37
N HIS A 731 -22.10 28.72 -7.38
CA HIS A 731 -21.30 27.97 -6.40
C HIS A 731 -20.04 27.30 -6.97
N GLN A 732 -19.89 27.21 -8.29
CA GLN A 732 -18.70 26.69 -8.99
C GLN A 732 -18.19 25.31 -8.53
N GLN A 733 -19.08 24.43 -8.06
CA GLN A 733 -18.68 23.11 -7.55
C GLN A 733 -18.27 22.12 -8.67
N PRO A 734 -17.23 21.28 -8.46
CA PRO A 734 -16.73 20.34 -9.48
C PRO A 734 -17.77 19.30 -9.93
N CYS A 735 -18.61 18.82 -9.01
CA CYS A 735 -19.58 17.75 -9.25
C CYS A 735 -20.57 18.06 -10.39
N PHE A 736 -20.85 19.33 -10.65
CA PHE A 736 -21.67 19.80 -11.76
C PHE A 736 -21.00 19.59 -13.13
N LEU A 737 -19.69 19.83 -13.22
CA LEU A 737 -18.90 19.54 -14.42
C LEU A 737 -18.85 18.03 -14.66
N TYR A 738 -18.63 17.25 -13.60
CA TYR A 738 -18.60 15.79 -13.66
C TYR A 738 -19.93 15.19 -14.12
N LEU A 739 -21.06 15.61 -13.53
CA LEU A 739 -22.39 15.16 -13.95
C LEU A 739 -22.67 15.54 -15.41
N SER A 740 -22.35 16.77 -15.82
CA SER A 740 -22.49 17.23 -17.21
C SER A 740 -21.68 16.38 -18.18
N SER A 741 -20.48 15.94 -17.78
CA SER A 741 -19.63 15.06 -18.59
C SER A 741 -20.29 13.69 -18.87
N GLU A 742 -21.04 13.17 -17.89
CA GLU A 742 -21.77 11.91 -18.00
C GLU A 742 -23.04 12.05 -18.85
N VAL A 743 -23.72 13.20 -18.76
CA VAL A 743 -24.83 13.50 -19.67
C VAL A 743 -24.32 13.59 -21.12
N ILE A 744 -23.22 14.29 -21.38
CA ILE A 744 -22.63 14.40 -22.72
C ILE A 744 -22.19 13.03 -23.27
N LYS A 745 -21.66 12.16 -22.42
CA LYS A 745 -21.29 10.79 -22.82
C LYS A 745 -22.48 9.98 -23.36
N ILE A 746 -23.69 10.24 -22.87
CA ILE A 746 -24.91 9.48 -23.25
C ILE A 746 -25.68 10.19 -24.36
N PHE A 747 -25.84 11.51 -24.26
CA PHE A 747 -26.71 12.31 -25.13
C PHE A 747 -25.95 13.19 -26.13
N GLY A 748 -24.62 13.26 -26.08
CA GLY A 748 -23.82 14.15 -26.95
C GLY A 748 -23.97 13.88 -28.44
N SER A 749 -24.26 12.64 -28.81
CA SER A 749 -24.54 12.25 -30.21
C SER A 749 -26.02 12.32 -30.58
N ASP A 750 -26.91 12.68 -29.64
CA ASP A 750 -28.35 12.79 -29.87
C ASP A 750 -28.71 14.20 -30.39
N PRO A 751 -29.22 14.32 -31.64
CA PRO A 751 -29.59 15.63 -32.19
C PRO A 751 -30.70 16.34 -31.41
N SER A 752 -31.57 15.60 -30.71
CA SER A 752 -32.67 16.18 -29.94
C SER A 752 -32.21 16.97 -28.71
N CYS A 753 -31.03 16.64 -28.18
CA CYS A 753 -30.44 17.30 -27.02
C CYS A 753 -29.40 18.38 -27.40
N ALA A 754 -29.11 18.57 -28.69
CA ALA A 754 -28.00 19.38 -29.15
C ALA A 754 -28.06 20.85 -28.67
N SER A 755 -29.25 21.46 -28.66
CA SER A 755 -29.45 22.83 -28.20
C SER A 755 -29.16 23.00 -26.71
N TYR A 756 -29.69 22.10 -25.88
CA TYR A 756 -29.49 22.12 -24.42
C TYR A 756 -28.02 21.88 -24.06
N LEU A 757 -27.37 20.92 -24.73
CA LEU A 757 -25.96 20.61 -24.48
C LEU A 757 -25.03 21.74 -24.92
N HIS A 758 -25.32 22.41 -26.04
CA HIS A 758 -24.55 23.56 -26.48
C HIS A 758 -24.57 24.69 -25.44
N ASN A 759 -25.76 25.06 -24.95
CA ASN A 759 -25.91 26.10 -23.91
C ASN A 759 -25.18 25.72 -22.61
N LEU A 760 -25.29 24.45 -22.19
CA LEU A 760 -24.61 23.94 -21.01
C LEU A 760 -23.08 24.04 -21.15
N ILE A 761 -22.53 23.55 -22.26
CA ILE A 761 -21.08 23.57 -22.54
C ILE A 761 -20.55 25.01 -22.48
N GLU A 762 -21.21 25.95 -23.16
CA GLU A 762 -20.79 27.35 -23.14
C GLU A 762 -20.85 27.97 -21.74
N ALA A 763 -21.94 27.74 -21.01
CA ALA A 763 -22.13 28.30 -19.67
C ALA A 763 -21.09 27.78 -18.67
N LEU A 764 -20.81 26.47 -18.68
CA LEU A 764 -19.84 25.85 -17.78
C LEU A 764 -18.42 26.30 -18.11
N PHE A 765 -17.95 26.10 -19.34
CA PHE A 765 -16.55 26.42 -19.70
C PHE A 765 -16.24 27.91 -19.60
N LYS A 766 -17.19 28.79 -19.95
CA LYS A 766 -16.99 30.24 -19.79
C LYS A 766 -16.75 30.62 -18.34
N ARG A 767 -17.43 29.97 -17.39
CA ARG A 767 -17.21 30.22 -15.96
C ARG A 767 -15.92 29.57 -15.48
N THR A 768 -15.62 28.34 -15.88
CA THR A 768 -14.44 27.59 -15.41
C THR A 768 -13.12 28.19 -15.91
N THR A 769 -13.06 28.65 -17.17
CA THR A 769 -11.86 29.29 -17.73
C THR A 769 -11.51 30.60 -17.03
N CYS A 770 -12.50 31.34 -16.52
CA CYS A 770 -12.26 32.53 -15.69
C CYS A 770 -11.73 32.20 -14.28
N LEU A 771 -11.82 30.94 -13.82
CA LEU A 771 -11.34 30.52 -12.49
C LEU A 771 -9.94 29.91 -12.51
N LEU A 772 -9.45 29.52 -13.69
CA LEU A 772 -8.22 28.77 -13.87
C LEU A 772 -7.26 29.57 -14.77
N THR A 773 -6.76 30.68 -14.24
CA THR A 773 -5.93 31.65 -14.95
C THR A 773 -4.45 31.60 -14.54
N SER A 774 -4.11 30.98 -13.40
CA SER A 774 -2.74 30.92 -12.89
C SER A 774 -2.38 29.55 -12.27
N ILE A 775 -1.08 29.27 -12.13
CA ILE A 775 -0.55 28.03 -11.51
C ILE A 775 -1.05 27.88 -10.06
N GLU A 776 -1.17 28.98 -9.32
CA GLU A 776 -1.68 28.99 -7.94
C GLU A 776 -3.16 28.63 -7.88
N GLU A 777 -3.97 29.11 -8.83
CA GLU A 777 -5.39 28.75 -8.93
C GLU A 777 -5.60 27.27 -9.28
N PHE A 778 -4.74 26.72 -10.14
CA PHE A 778 -4.73 25.28 -10.40
C PHE A 778 -4.34 24.44 -9.18
N THR A 779 -3.43 24.95 -8.35
CA THR A 779 -2.97 24.25 -7.15
C THR A 779 -4.00 24.33 -6.02
N SER A 780 -4.73 25.44 -5.93
CA SER A 780 -5.78 25.64 -4.92
C SER A 780 -7.11 24.96 -5.28
N ARG A 781 -7.39 24.70 -6.56
CA ARG A 781 -8.63 24.04 -7.03
C ARG A 781 -8.37 22.87 -8.00
N PRO A 782 -7.65 21.83 -7.55
CA PRO A 782 -7.28 20.71 -8.42
C PRO A 782 -8.50 19.95 -8.96
N ASP A 783 -9.56 19.80 -8.16
CA ASP A 783 -10.75 19.02 -8.53
C ASP A 783 -11.57 19.68 -9.66
N VAL A 784 -11.73 21.01 -9.60
CA VAL A 784 -12.40 21.78 -10.66
C VAL A 784 -11.63 21.65 -11.98
N ALA A 785 -10.30 21.70 -11.92
CA ALA A 785 -9.47 21.55 -13.10
C ALA A 785 -9.55 20.13 -13.69
N ASP A 786 -9.56 19.09 -12.84
CA ASP A 786 -9.70 17.69 -13.27
C ASP A 786 -11.05 17.46 -13.98
N ASP A 787 -12.15 17.83 -13.34
CA ASP A 787 -13.49 17.66 -13.92
C ASP A 787 -13.73 18.54 -15.15
N CYS A 788 -13.08 19.70 -15.24
CA CYS A 788 -13.09 20.56 -16.44
C CYS A 788 -12.47 19.85 -17.65
N PHE A 789 -11.26 19.29 -17.50
CA PHE A 789 -10.59 18.61 -18.61
C PHE A 789 -11.21 17.24 -18.90
N LEU A 790 -11.79 16.58 -17.91
CA LEU A 790 -12.64 15.40 -18.13
C LEU A 790 -13.85 15.76 -19.00
N LEU A 791 -14.57 16.84 -18.67
CA LEU A 791 -15.69 17.34 -19.47
C LEU A 791 -15.23 17.68 -20.89
N ALA A 792 -14.10 18.37 -21.04
CA ALA A 792 -13.54 18.73 -22.34
C ALA A 792 -13.23 17.50 -23.21
N SER A 793 -12.59 16.48 -22.62
CA SER A 793 -12.32 15.20 -23.27
C SER A 793 -13.60 14.52 -23.75
N ARG A 794 -14.67 14.55 -22.93
CA ARG A 794 -15.98 14.01 -23.32
C ARG A 794 -16.63 14.82 -24.45
N CYS A 795 -16.56 16.15 -24.42
CA CYS A 795 -17.08 17.00 -25.49
C CYS A 795 -16.41 16.70 -26.82
N ILE A 796 -15.07 16.61 -26.85
CA ILE A 796 -14.30 16.28 -28.06
C ILE A 796 -14.69 14.91 -28.60
N ARG A 797 -14.92 13.92 -27.74
CA ARG A 797 -15.20 12.54 -28.14
C ARG A 797 -16.65 12.31 -28.60
N TYR A 798 -17.63 12.96 -27.97
CA TYR A 798 -19.06 12.64 -28.16
C TYR A 798 -19.86 13.73 -28.89
N CYS A 799 -19.43 14.99 -28.82
CA CYS A 799 -20.09 16.11 -29.50
C CYS A 799 -19.10 17.15 -30.09
N PRO A 800 -18.07 16.75 -30.86
CA PRO A 800 -17.09 17.67 -31.44
C PRO A 800 -17.75 18.76 -32.30
N GLN A 801 -18.86 18.45 -32.97
CA GLN A 801 -19.63 19.37 -33.80
C GLN A 801 -20.25 20.53 -33.02
N LEU A 802 -20.52 20.36 -31.72
CA LEU A 802 -21.05 21.42 -30.84
C LEU A 802 -19.95 22.17 -30.12
N PHE A 803 -18.82 21.50 -29.86
CA PHE A 803 -17.76 22.01 -29.00
C PHE A 803 -16.64 22.75 -29.76
N ILE A 804 -16.13 22.19 -30.86
CA ILE A 804 -15.02 22.80 -31.62
C ILE A 804 -15.40 24.17 -32.19
N PRO A 805 -16.62 24.38 -32.76
CA PRO A 805 -17.02 25.69 -33.27
C PRO A 805 -17.38 26.71 -32.18
N SER A 806 -17.45 26.30 -30.90
CA SER A 806 -17.88 27.16 -29.81
C SER A 806 -16.84 28.24 -29.48
N SER A 807 -17.30 29.40 -29.00
CA SER A 807 -16.41 30.50 -28.63
C SER A 807 -15.54 30.21 -27.41
N VAL A 808 -15.87 29.18 -26.63
CA VAL A 808 -15.14 28.79 -25.41
C VAL A 808 -13.93 27.90 -25.68
N PHE A 809 -13.85 27.29 -26.87
CA PHE A 809 -12.78 26.35 -27.21
C PHE A 809 -11.37 26.99 -27.14
N PRO A 810 -11.10 28.17 -27.72
CA PRO A 810 -9.79 28.81 -27.63
C PRO A 810 -9.36 29.11 -26.19
N SER A 811 -10.25 29.67 -25.37
CA SER A 811 -9.98 29.98 -23.96
C SER A 811 -9.64 28.73 -23.13
N LEU A 812 -10.22 27.59 -23.49
CA LEU A 812 -9.90 26.33 -22.82
C LEU A 812 -8.52 25.78 -23.22
N VAL A 813 -8.11 25.97 -24.48
CA VAL A 813 -6.76 25.61 -24.93
C VAL A 813 -5.72 26.42 -24.17
N ASP A 814 -5.92 27.73 -24.02
CA ASP A 814 -5.03 28.59 -23.23
C ASP A 814 -4.95 28.14 -21.76
N CYS A 815 -6.11 27.84 -21.16
CA CYS A 815 -6.21 27.27 -19.81
C CYS A 815 -5.45 25.93 -19.69
N SER A 816 -5.51 25.06 -20.70
CA SER A 816 -4.81 23.77 -20.70
C SER A 816 -3.29 23.91 -20.72
N MET A 817 -2.75 24.92 -21.42
CA MET A 817 -1.31 25.17 -21.50
C MET A 817 -0.71 25.54 -20.14
N ILE A 818 -1.46 26.30 -19.33
CA ILE A 818 -1.09 26.63 -17.94
C ILE A 818 -1.20 25.37 -17.05
N GLY A 819 -2.20 24.53 -17.31
CA GLY A 819 -2.38 23.29 -16.57
C GLY A 819 -1.20 22.30 -16.69
N ILE A 820 -0.55 22.23 -17.85
CA ILE A 820 0.55 21.27 -18.09
C ILE A 820 1.75 21.49 -17.15
N THR A 821 1.97 22.72 -16.64
CA THR A 821 3.13 23.05 -15.80
C THR A 821 2.94 22.73 -14.31
N VAL A 822 1.75 22.31 -13.87
CA VAL A 822 1.44 22.05 -12.45
C VAL A 822 1.71 20.59 -12.10
N GLN A 823 2.60 20.35 -11.12
CA GLN A 823 2.90 19.01 -10.63
C GLN A 823 1.85 18.56 -9.59
N HIS A 824 0.84 17.80 -10.03
CA HIS A 824 -0.15 17.18 -9.13
C HIS A 824 -0.33 15.68 -9.46
N ARG A 825 -0.30 14.81 -8.42
CA ARG A 825 -0.25 13.33 -8.54
C ARG A 825 -1.31 12.71 -9.46
N ARG A 826 -2.50 13.29 -9.58
CA ARG A 826 -3.59 12.76 -10.45
C ARG A 826 -3.43 13.09 -11.95
N ARG A 827 -2.53 14.00 -12.35
CA ARG A 827 -2.42 14.51 -13.74
C ARG A 827 -1.61 13.66 -14.73
N ILE A 828 -0.89 12.63 -14.29
CA ILE A 828 -0.12 11.77 -15.22
C ILE A 828 -1.05 11.05 -16.24
N LEU A 829 -2.36 10.97 -15.98
CA LEU A 829 -3.35 10.42 -16.91
C LEU A 829 -3.71 11.34 -18.09
N ILE A 830 -3.54 12.66 -17.99
CA ILE A 830 -3.86 13.59 -19.11
C ILE A 830 -2.84 13.43 -20.26
N CYS A 831 -1.61 13.00 -19.96
CA CYS A 831 -0.59 12.72 -20.97
C CYS A 831 -0.65 11.30 -21.56
N LYS A 832 -1.58 10.44 -21.13
CA LYS A 832 -1.72 9.04 -21.59
C LYS A 832 -3.02 8.74 -22.37
N GLY A 833 -3.83 9.77 -22.67
CA GLY A 833 -5.09 9.64 -23.42
C GLY A 833 -4.94 9.88 -24.91
#